data_AF-A0A2E9L183-F1
#
_entry.id   AF-A0A2E9L183-F1
#
_cell.length_a   1.000
_cell.length_b   1.000
_cell.length_c   1.000
_cell.angle_alpha   90.00
_cell.angle_beta   90.00
_cell.angle_gamma   90.00
#
_symmetry.space_group_name_H-M   'P 1'
#
loop_
_entity.id
_entity.type
_entity.pdbx_description
1 polymer ?
#
loop_
_entity_poly.entity_id
_entity_poly.type
_entity_poly.pdbx_seq_one_letter_code
_entity_poly.pdbx_strand_id
1 'polypeptide(L)'
;EQILDSASKDPAPTVTSGEEGTANTIAKFSTSEGLAPQPSDVVLANVNAALPAESQLQGISRLMPVRIPFSAPLANLYDENGNWDARAGSNLAQNLLILNLTDSNAAPILPMPIGGGGSFKVVYQDANHKLVLVPEADTFQAGTMYAVAVKTSLGDAQGNNISPDALTNILTNPSPIVVDGKIVNTLFDDLDTANGLEGLRTSYAPLVEILQALGQIETHNDLAQLFTFTTEAEDPDVAAGTASLLSAVQANLANTSSASSDNVSWAASYPSNSITLGDQPVDLKSAVLNSLANPDTKILKDDVAVAIIPTDNVSVLYKGYFPCQNFLAQTTNGWELDLLNRAATPGTDCPNSDPALNGKIGFWLSVPNSVEGVVVFMPGITDVKEQVFTVMNTLASKNFATIVIDFWGHGDRTYEDVNGNGNLADDSGAAFIRFDNPALSVGYFLQTQFDLFRLRTLLEANPRIFGAIGNTPTVTPVYYFGFSGAGMIGSNLIANNFPAKRFVLNNPGGDLIDILLSGDFGPGIREGVAAASGIDTSTRDGQETLNSTMLGVELAAAHAVFKGGIDPLSSASLSNSDEILIQQILGDLTTPNSNTDLLSLAEGVTTYKDGDGASDNRTRSRWIFNPSNYKSTTENTESVVHRSLVNWKTEATLRAQQQAACFFATGKVLDPSKAINTATCTNIN
;
A
#
# COMPACT_ATOMS: atom_id res chain seq x y z
N GLU A 1 -24.59 27.60 6.12
CA GLU A 1 -26.02 27.29 5.87
C GLU A 1 -26.77 28.32 5.00
N GLN A 2 -26.34 29.58 4.84
CA GLN A 2 -26.94 30.51 3.85
C GLN A 2 -26.42 30.38 2.39
N ILE A 3 -25.44 29.51 2.12
CA ILE A 3 -24.99 29.15 0.76
C ILE A 3 -25.82 27.99 0.15
N LEU A 4 -26.65 27.32 0.96
CA LEU A 4 -27.62 26.33 0.47
C LEU A 4 -28.96 26.94 0.05
N ASP A 5 -29.20 28.25 0.24
CA ASP A 5 -30.53 28.84 0.04
C ASP A 5 -30.64 29.82 -1.16
N SER A 6 -29.54 30.39 -1.67
CA SER A 6 -29.58 31.32 -2.82
C SER A 6 -29.38 30.69 -4.21
N ALA A 7 -29.20 29.36 -4.30
CA ALA A 7 -29.62 28.59 -5.48
C ALA A 7 -31.17 28.53 -5.64
N SER A 8 -31.90 29.15 -4.70
CA SER A 8 -33.26 29.63 -4.92
C SER A 8 -33.35 31.16 -4.74
N LYS A 9 -32.84 31.90 -5.74
CA LYS A 9 -33.04 33.35 -5.99
C LYS A 9 -32.17 34.32 -5.16
N ASP A 10 -31.40 35.13 -5.89
CA ASP A 10 -30.66 36.34 -5.47
C ASP A 10 -31.62 37.56 -5.24
N PRO A 11 -31.30 38.64 -4.46
CA PRO A 11 -30.08 39.48 -4.56
C PRO A 11 -29.34 39.84 -3.22
N ALA A 12 -28.03 40.09 -3.32
CA ALA A 12 -27.09 40.67 -2.33
C ALA A 12 -27.28 42.21 -2.07
N PRO A 13 -26.43 43.01 -1.35
CA PRO A 13 -25.34 42.78 -0.34
C PRO A 13 -25.31 43.80 0.87
N THR A 14 -24.39 43.66 1.86
CA THR A 14 -23.42 44.73 2.29
C THR A 14 -22.31 44.24 3.26
N VAL A 15 -21.16 44.92 3.12
CA VAL A 15 -19.75 44.65 3.51
C VAL A 15 -19.36 45.15 4.92
N THR A 16 -18.28 44.58 5.50
CA THR A 16 -17.08 45.21 6.15
C THR A 16 -16.37 44.11 6.96
N SER A 17 -15.05 43.93 7.09
CA SER A 17 -13.79 44.54 6.57
C SER A 17 -12.64 43.82 7.31
N GLY A 18 -11.49 43.53 6.68
CA GLY A 18 -10.24 43.26 7.44
C GLY A 18 -9.42 42.03 7.03
N GLU A 19 -8.49 42.25 6.09
CA GLU A 19 -7.12 41.71 6.03
C GLU A 19 -6.86 40.23 6.41
N GLU A 20 -6.62 39.39 5.39
CA GLU A 20 -5.33 38.71 5.15
C GLU A 20 -5.31 38.14 3.71
N GLY A 21 -4.29 38.50 2.94
CA GLY A 21 -4.22 38.28 1.51
C GLY A 21 -3.29 37.13 1.10
N THR A 22 -3.79 36.37 0.12
CA THR A 22 -3.07 35.72 -0.99
C THR A 22 -2.12 34.55 -0.67
N ALA A 23 -2.66 33.33 -0.70
CA ALA A 23 -2.02 32.16 -1.31
C ALA A 23 -3.05 31.02 -1.59
N ASN A 24 -3.22 30.70 -2.88
CA ASN A 24 -3.65 29.42 -3.46
C ASN A 24 -5.02 28.84 -3.08
N THR A 25 -6.10 29.52 -3.48
CA THR A 25 -7.44 28.91 -3.60
C THR A 25 -7.64 28.37 -5.03
N ILE A 26 -7.10 27.19 -5.33
CA ILE A 26 -7.51 26.45 -6.53
C ILE A 26 -8.52 25.39 -6.09
N ALA A 27 -9.78 25.69 -6.40
CA ALA A 27 -10.98 24.86 -6.21
C ALA A 27 -11.28 24.44 -4.76
N LYS A 28 -12.13 25.25 -4.10
CA LYS A 28 -12.99 24.76 -3.02
C LYS A 28 -13.92 23.69 -3.61
N PHE A 29 -13.52 22.43 -3.55
CA PHE A 29 -14.32 21.32 -4.09
C PHE A 29 -15.57 21.10 -3.24
N SER A 30 -16.74 21.17 -3.87
CA SER A 30 -18.06 21.27 -3.22
C SER A 30 -18.62 19.96 -2.64
N THR A 31 -17.76 19.00 -2.29
CA THR A 31 -18.19 17.76 -1.63
C THR A 31 -17.55 17.67 -0.25
N SER A 32 -18.26 17.07 0.72
CA SER A 32 -17.75 16.86 2.07
C SER A 32 -16.46 16.03 2.12
N GLU A 33 -16.09 15.37 1.01
CA GLU A 33 -15.01 14.39 0.93
C GLU A 33 -13.85 14.80 -0.01
N GLY A 34 -13.94 15.93 -0.72
CA GLY A 34 -12.85 16.40 -1.60
C GLY A 34 -12.55 15.48 -2.80
N LEU A 35 -13.56 14.77 -3.32
CA LEU A 35 -13.39 13.85 -4.45
C LEU A 35 -13.01 14.60 -5.74
N ALA A 36 -11.74 14.51 -6.13
CA ALA A 36 -11.23 15.00 -7.41
C ALA A 36 -10.47 13.86 -8.13
N PRO A 37 -10.41 13.85 -9.48
CA PRO A 37 -9.60 12.89 -10.20
C PRO A 37 -8.11 13.07 -9.86
N GLN A 38 -7.41 11.94 -9.77
CA GLN A 38 -5.95 11.89 -9.58
C GLN A 38 -5.34 10.94 -10.61
N PRO A 39 -4.13 11.21 -11.13
CA PRO A 39 -3.38 12.45 -10.99
C PRO A 39 -4.07 13.63 -11.69
N SER A 40 -3.74 14.86 -11.29
CA SER A 40 -4.26 16.10 -11.89
C SER A 40 -3.20 17.19 -11.92
N ASP A 41 -2.97 17.80 -13.09
CA ASP A 41 -2.03 18.93 -13.26
C ASP A 41 -2.48 20.16 -12.46
N VAL A 42 -3.79 20.31 -12.23
CA VAL A 42 -4.32 21.36 -11.36
C VAL A 42 -3.85 21.16 -9.92
N VAL A 43 -3.92 19.92 -9.41
CA VAL A 43 -3.44 19.61 -8.05
C VAL A 43 -1.91 19.70 -7.98
N LEU A 44 -1.21 19.19 -8.99
CA LEU A 44 0.25 19.26 -9.09
C LEU A 44 0.77 20.71 -9.07
N ALA A 45 0.14 21.60 -9.82
CA ALA A 45 0.52 23.01 -9.85
C ALA A 45 0.39 23.67 -8.46
N ASN A 46 -0.64 23.33 -7.70
CA ASN A 46 -0.80 23.81 -6.32
C ASN A 46 0.26 23.26 -5.38
N VAL A 47 0.54 21.96 -5.46
CA VAL A 47 1.60 21.32 -4.68
C VAL A 47 2.93 22.02 -4.97
N ASN A 48 3.28 22.20 -6.24
CA ASN A 48 4.52 22.87 -6.64
C ASN A 48 4.58 24.33 -6.22
N ALA A 49 3.46 25.06 -6.23
CA ALA A 49 3.41 26.44 -5.76
C ALA A 49 3.72 26.59 -4.26
N ALA A 50 3.55 25.52 -3.47
CA ALA A 50 3.91 25.47 -2.06
C ALA A 50 5.34 24.96 -1.80
N LEU A 51 6.03 24.44 -2.82
CA LEU A 51 7.36 23.83 -2.70
C LEU A 51 8.45 24.75 -3.25
N PRO A 52 9.67 24.71 -2.66
CA PRO A 52 10.84 25.36 -3.25
C PRO A 52 11.18 24.72 -4.60
N ALA A 53 11.81 25.48 -5.50
CA ALA A 53 12.01 25.08 -6.90
C ALA A 53 12.72 23.72 -7.06
N GLU A 54 13.67 23.41 -6.20
CA GLU A 54 14.42 22.15 -6.16
C GLU A 54 13.59 20.92 -5.73
N SER A 55 12.45 21.15 -5.07
CA SER A 55 11.54 20.10 -4.61
C SER A 55 10.29 19.98 -5.48
N GLN A 56 10.13 20.84 -6.49
CA GLN A 56 8.98 20.82 -7.39
C GLN A 56 9.01 19.58 -8.29
N LEU A 57 7.88 18.90 -8.35
CA LEU A 57 7.64 17.75 -9.21
C LEU A 57 7.39 18.24 -10.65
N GLN A 58 8.21 17.81 -11.60
CA GLN A 58 8.06 18.19 -13.01
C GLN A 58 6.91 17.46 -13.71
N GLY A 59 6.29 16.51 -13.03
CA GLY A 59 5.20 15.67 -13.47
C GLY A 59 4.91 14.61 -12.42
N ILE A 60 4.10 13.63 -12.77
CA ILE A 60 3.76 12.48 -11.92
C ILE A 60 4.36 11.18 -12.44
N SER A 61 4.41 10.14 -11.60
CA SER A 61 4.94 8.85 -12.01
C SER A 61 4.02 8.26 -13.06
N ARG A 62 4.56 7.84 -14.21
CA ARG A 62 3.78 7.15 -15.25
C ARG A 62 3.15 5.83 -14.80
N LEU A 63 3.56 5.30 -13.64
CA LEU A 63 3.00 4.10 -13.02
C LEU A 63 1.85 4.40 -12.05
N MET A 64 1.63 5.67 -11.72
CA MET A 64 0.56 6.07 -10.79
C MET A 64 -0.82 5.77 -11.42
N PRO A 65 -1.75 5.13 -10.67
CA PRO A 65 -3.10 4.87 -11.15
C PRO A 65 -3.86 6.15 -11.43
N VAL A 66 -4.71 6.10 -12.47
CA VAL A 66 -5.70 7.14 -12.72
C VAL A 66 -6.97 6.79 -11.97
N ARG A 67 -7.34 7.60 -10.98
CA ARG A 67 -8.54 7.48 -10.15
C ARG A 67 -9.57 8.53 -10.56
N ILE A 68 -10.76 8.07 -10.91
CA ILE A 68 -11.85 8.90 -11.42
C ILE A 68 -13.08 8.68 -10.54
N PRO A 69 -13.45 9.63 -9.67
CA PRO A 69 -14.61 9.48 -8.79
C PRO A 69 -15.91 9.59 -9.58
N PHE A 70 -16.91 8.76 -9.28
CA PHE A 70 -18.24 8.85 -9.88
C PHE A 70 -19.32 9.08 -8.83
N SER A 71 -20.38 9.79 -9.20
CA SER A 71 -21.54 10.04 -8.33
C SER A 71 -22.41 8.80 -8.09
N ALA A 72 -22.23 7.77 -8.91
CA ALA A 72 -22.97 6.51 -8.89
C ALA A 72 -22.07 5.37 -9.38
N PRO A 73 -22.33 4.11 -8.97
CA PRO A 73 -21.58 2.96 -9.46
C PRO A 73 -21.77 2.81 -10.98
N LEU A 74 -20.71 2.38 -11.66
CA LEU A 74 -20.74 1.98 -13.06
C LEU A 74 -21.25 0.54 -13.17
N ALA A 75 -21.56 0.09 -14.39
CA ALA A 75 -21.79 -1.33 -14.64
C ALA A 75 -20.56 -2.16 -14.22
N ASN A 76 -20.81 -3.33 -13.64
CA ASN A 76 -19.76 -4.24 -13.18
C ASN A 76 -18.80 -4.58 -14.33
N LEU A 77 -17.51 -4.31 -14.12
CA LEU A 77 -16.45 -4.57 -15.09
C LEU A 77 -15.93 -6.01 -15.03
N TYR A 78 -16.25 -6.72 -13.95
CA TYR A 78 -15.89 -8.12 -13.74
C TYR A 78 -17.10 -8.93 -13.29
N ASP A 79 -17.14 -10.19 -13.67
CA ASP A 79 -18.11 -11.15 -13.14
C ASP A 79 -17.77 -11.59 -11.70
N GLU A 80 -18.65 -12.39 -11.10
CA GLU A 80 -18.48 -12.88 -9.73
C GLU A 80 -17.25 -13.78 -9.49
N ASN A 81 -16.63 -14.25 -10.58
CA ASN A 81 -15.44 -15.10 -10.60
C ASN A 81 -14.16 -14.29 -10.92
N GLY A 82 -14.29 -12.98 -11.19
CA GLY A 82 -13.18 -12.08 -11.51
C GLY A 82 -12.80 -12.07 -13.00
N ASN A 83 -13.65 -12.57 -13.91
CA ASN A 83 -13.40 -12.47 -15.35
C ASN A 83 -13.89 -11.12 -15.89
N TRP A 84 -13.14 -10.55 -16.84
CA TRP A 84 -13.47 -9.28 -17.49
C TRP A 84 -14.80 -9.34 -18.27
N ASP A 85 -15.70 -8.37 -18.05
CA ASP A 85 -16.91 -8.20 -18.83
C ASP A 85 -16.62 -7.37 -20.10
N ALA A 86 -16.58 -8.07 -21.24
CA ALA A 86 -16.29 -7.43 -22.53
C ALA A 86 -17.33 -6.38 -22.97
N ARG A 87 -18.61 -6.49 -22.53
CA ARG A 87 -19.65 -5.50 -22.88
C ARG A 87 -19.48 -4.24 -22.06
N ALA A 88 -19.33 -4.36 -20.74
CA ALA A 88 -19.07 -3.23 -19.87
C ALA A 88 -17.76 -2.54 -20.25
N GLY A 89 -16.71 -3.33 -20.53
CA GLY A 89 -15.42 -2.85 -21.03
C GLY A 89 -15.50 -2.10 -22.36
N SER A 90 -16.29 -2.59 -23.32
CA SER A 90 -16.48 -1.89 -24.60
C SER A 90 -17.23 -0.57 -24.43
N ASN A 91 -18.22 -0.52 -23.54
CA ASN A 91 -18.92 0.72 -23.21
C ASN A 91 -17.97 1.73 -22.55
N LEU A 92 -17.12 1.27 -21.63
CA LEU A 92 -16.10 2.10 -21.00
C LEU A 92 -15.14 2.67 -22.04
N ALA A 93 -14.59 1.83 -22.93
CA ALA A 93 -13.62 2.26 -23.94
C ALA A 93 -14.18 3.24 -24.99
N GLN A 94 -15.51 3.25 -25.21
CA GLN A 94 -16.17 4.20 -26.12
C GLN A 94 -16.44 5.56 -25.46
N ASN A 95 -16.57 5.59 -24.14
CA ASN A 95 -17.03 6.76 -23.39
C ASN A 95 -15.98 7.36 -22.44
N LEU A 96 -14.85 6.69 -22.23
CA LEU A 96 -13.69 7.23 -21.52
C LEU A 96 -12.50 7.22 -22.48
N LEU A 97 -12.01 8.42 -22.80
CA LEU A 97 -10.92 8.66 -23.73
C LEU A 97 -9.70 9.16 -22.96
N ILE A 98 -8.53 8.62 -23.29
CA ILE A 98 -7.26 9.13 -22.81
C ILE A 98 -6.42 9.53 -24.02
N LEU A 99 -6.16 10.83 -24.14
CA LEU A 99 -5.52 11.43 -25.31
C LEU A 99 -4.11 11.89 -24.95
N ASN A 100 -3.14 11.52 -25.79
CA ASN A 100 -1.81 12.13 -25.73
C ASN A 100 -1.90 13.52 -26.38
N LEU A 101 -1.59 14.56 -25.60
CA LEU A 101 -1.64 15.94 -26.07
C LEU A 101 -0.30 16.43 -26.64
N THR A 102 0.77 15.67 -26.44
CA THR A 102 2.11 15.96 -26.97
C THR A 102 2.30 15.44 -28.39
N ASP A 103 1.67 14.31 -28.75
CA ASP A 103 1.64 13.76 -30.11
C ASP A 103 0.20 13.69 -30.64
N SER A 104 -0.15 14.65 -31.51
CA SER A 104 -1.47 14.74 -32.12
C SER A 104 -1.83 13.58 -33.06
N ASN A 105 -0.87 12.70 -33.41
CA ASN A 105 -1.12 11.52 -34.23
C ASN A 105 -1.29 10.24 -33.40
N ALA A 106 -1.05 10.30 -32.09
CA ALA A 106 -1.21 9.15 -31.23
C ALA A 106 -2.69 8.75 -31.14
N ALA A 107 -2.95 7.45 -31.24
CA ALA A 107 -4.29 6.92 -31.00
C ALA A 107 -4.68 7.08 -29.52
N PRO A 108 -5.98 7.25 -29.21
CA PRO A 108 -6.45 7.23 -27.83
C PRO A 108 -6.05 5.95 -27.12
N ILE A 109 -5.60 6.07 -25.87
CA ILE A 109 -5.34 4.92 -25.00
C ILE A 109 -6.69 4.41 -24.49
N LEU A 110 -6.96 3.13 -24.73
CA LEU A 110 -8.22 2.51 -24.33
C LEU A 110 -8.13 2.05 -22.85
N PRO A 111 -9.11 2.41 -22.00
CA PRO A 111 -9.17 2.02 -20.59
C PRO A 111 -9.63 0.55 -20.44
N MET A 112 -8.83 -0.38 -20.95
CA MET A 112 -9.08 -1.82 -20.86
C MET A 112 -7.87 -2.53 -20.27
N PRO A 113 -8.08 -3.61 -19.49
CA PRO A 113 -6.98 -4.43 -19.01
C PRO A 113 -6.30 -5.18 -20.18
N ILE A 114 -5.06 -5.64 -20.01
CA ILE A 114 -4.35 -6.46 -21.01
C ILE A 114 -5.20 -7.66 -21.44
N GLY A 115 -5.81 -8.37 -20.48
CA GLY A 115 -6.68 -9.51 -20.77
C GLY A 115 -7.93 -9.15 -21.59
N GLY A 116 -8.32 -7.87 -21.60
CA GLY A 116 -9.38 -7.31 -22.43
C GLY A 116 -8.88 -6.68 -23.74
N GLY A 117 -7.59 -6.79 -24.05
CA GLY A 117 -6.96 -6.23 -25.26
C GLY A 117 -6.52 -4.77 -25.12
N GLY A 118 -6.37 -4.24 -23.90
CA GLY A 118 -5.88 -2.88 -23.64
C GLY A 118 -4.46 -2.83 -23.09
N SER A 119 -4.12 -1.70 -22.48
CA SER A 119 -2.76 -1.39 -21.98
C SER A 119 -2.69 -1.24 -20.46
N PHE A 120 -3.75 -1.53 -19.71
CA PHE A 120 -3.76 -1.43 -18.26
C PHE A 120 -3.58 -2.81 -17.61
N LYS A 121 -2.94 -2.85 -16.44
CA LYS A 121 -2.87 -4.08 -15.60
C LYS A 121 -4.26 -4.50 -15.18
N VAL A 122 -5.01 -3.53 -14.66
CA VAL A 122 -6.38 -3.71 -14.13
C VAL A 122 -7.16 -2.42 -14.31
N VAL A 123 -8.46 -2.57 -14.55
CA VAL A 123 -9.44 -1.48 -14.66
C VAL A 123 -10.61 -1.85 -13.77
N TYR A 124 -10.71 -1.24 -12.59
CA TYR A 124 -11.61 -1.68 -11.52
C TYR A 124 -12.35 -0.49 -10.92
N GLN A 125 -13.60 -0.70 -10.45
CA GLN A 125 -14.31 0.30 -9.67
C GLN A 125 -14.37 -0.13 -8.21
N ASP A 126 -13.92 0.74 -7.31
CA ASP A 126 -13.94 0.47 -5.87
C ASP A 126 -15.33 0.69 -5.24
N ALA A 127 -15.44 0.37 -3.96
CA ALA A 127 -16.67 0.51 -3.19
C ALA A 127 -17.12 1.98 -3.01
N ASN A 128 -16.22 2.94 -3.24
CA ASN A 128 -16.48 4.39 -3.21
C ASN A 128 -16.82 4.94 -4.59
N HIS A 129 -17.11 4.05 -5.56
CA HIS A 129 -17.42 4.36 -6.95
C HIS A 129 -16.28 5.04 -7.72
N LYS A 130 -15.03 4.98 -7.24
CA LYS A 130 -13.88 5.47 -7.99
C LYS A 130 -13.45 4.41 -9.00
N LEU A 131 -13.41 4.78 -10.28
CA LEU A 131 -12.76 3.95 -11.29
C LEU A 131 -11.25 4.13 -11.17
N VAL A 132 -10.53 3.02 -11.05
CA VAL A 132 -9.09 2.96 -10.91
C VAL A 132 -8.50 2.28 -12.14
N LEU A 133 -7.70 3.03 -12.90
CA LEU A 133 -6.97 2.54 -14.06
C LEU A 133 -5.49 2.37 -13.68
N VAL A 134 -5.03 1.13 -13.55
CA VAL A 134 -3.64 0.86 -13.15
C VAL A 134 -2.78 0.63 -14.40
N PRO A 135 -1.87 1.55 -14.74
CA PRO A 135 -1.10 1.45 -15.98
C PRO A 135 -0.03 0.34 -15.91
N GLU A 136 0.23 -0.25 -17.07
CA GLU A 136 1.49 -0.93 -17.36
C GLU A 136 2.63 0.07 -17.56
N ALA A 137 3.87 -0.45 -17.57
CA ALA A 137 5.04 0.40 -17.74
C ALA A 137 5.03 1.20 -19.05
N ASP A 138 4.41 0.69 -20.10
CA ASP A 138 4.37 1.30 -21.44
C ASP A 138 3.03 1.98 -21.78
N THR A 139 2.05 2.01 -20.85
CA THR A 139 0.77 2.69 -21.08
C THR A 139 0.97 4.19 -21.33
N PHE A 140 1.77 4.83 -20.47
CA PHE A 140 2.06 6.25 -20.55
C PHE A 140 3.54 6.47 -20.85
N GLN A 141 3.82 7.41 -21.74
CA GLN A 141 5.15 7.86 -22.12
C GLN A 141 5.67 8.85 -21.08
N ALA A 142 6.98 8.90 -20.87
CA ALA A 142 7.60 9.88 -19.99
C ALA A 142 7.52 11.30 -20.58
N GLY A 143 7.47 12.33 -19.72
CA GLY A 143 7.46 13.74 -20.11
C GLY A 143 6.29 14.14 -21.02
N THR A 144 5.16 13.45 -20.89
CA THR A 144 4.03 13.54 -21.82
C THR A 144 2.79 14.03 -21.09
N MET A 145 2.06 14.96 -21.71
CA MET A 145 0.81 15.48 -21.18
C MET A 145 -0.36 14.69 -21.76
N TYR A 146 -1.27 14.26 -20.87
CA TYR A 146 -2.46 13.50 -21.23
C TYR A 146 -3.72 14.26 -20.81
N ALA A 147 -4.79 14.13 -21.61
CA ALA A 147 -6.15 14.48 -21.21
C ALA A 147 -6.98 13.22 -20.99
N VAL A 148 -7.78 13.22 -19.93
CA VAL A 148 -8.79 12.21 -19.66
C VAL A 148 -10.16 12.85 -19.81
N ALA A 149 -10.96 12.34 -20.74
CA ALA A 149 -12.31 12.81 -21.01
C ALA A 149 -13.31 11.69 -20.79
N VAL A 150 -14.28 11.91 -19.89
CA VAL A 150 -15.37 10.97 -19.60
C VAL A 150 -16.66 11.54 -20.13
N LYS A 151 -17.40 10.78 -20.94
CA LYS A 151 -18.68 11.19 -21.51
C LYS A 151 -19.83 10.87 -20.54
N THR A 152 -20.85 11.72 -20.51
CA THR A 152 -22.08 11.50 -19.71
C THR A 152 -22.82 10.21 -20.13
N SER A 153 -22.69 9.82 -21.40
CA SER A 153 -23.22 8.59 -21.99
C SER A 153 -22.53 7.30 -21.53
N LEU A 154 -21.44 7.37 -20.75
CA LEU A 154 -20.88 6.18 -20.09
C LEU A 154 -21.96 5.45 -19.28
N GLY A 155 -22.78 6.23 -18.58
CA GLY A 155 -23.90 5.76 -17.79
C GLY A 155 -23.50 5.06 -16.48
N ASP A 156 -24.40 5.12 -15.49
CA ASP A 156 -24.31 4.35 -14.25
C ASP A 156 -24.71 2.88 -14.46
N ALA A 157 -24.65 2.08 -13.38
CA ALA A 157 -25.03 0.67 -13.38
C ALA A 157 -26.50 0.41 -13.80
N GLN A 158 -27.35 1.44 -13.74
CA GLN A 158 -28.77 1.39 -14.15
C GLN A 158 -28.97 1.91 -15.58
N GLY A 159 -27.91 2.40 -16.24
CA GLY A 159 -27.94 2.98 -17.58
C GLY A 159 -28.37 4.44 -17.63
N ASN A 160 -28.46 5.15 -16.50
CA ASN A 160 -28.71 6.59 -16.49
C ASN A 160 -27.41 7.34 -16.77
N ASN A 161 -27.50 8.49 -17.44
CA ASN A 161 -26.32 9.32 -17.68
C ASN A 161 -25.66 9.77 -16.37
N ILE A 162 -24.34 9.78 -16.37
CA ILE A 162 -23.54 10.32 -15.27
C ILE A 162 -23.58 11.85 -15.35
N SER A 163 -23.76 12.50 -14.22
CA SER A 163 -23.79 13.97 -14.16
C SER A 163 -22.37 14.54 -14.24
N PRO A 164 -22.18 15.69 -14.92
CA PRO A 164 -20.91 16.41 -14.89
C PRO A 164 -20.52 16.82 -13.48
N ASP A 165 -19.24 16.67 -13.13
CA ASP A 165 -18.73 17.26 -11.91
C ASP A 165 -18.67 18.80 -12.02
N ALA A 166 -18.75 19.48 -10.88
CA ALA A 166 -18.84 20.94 -10.84
C ALA A 166 -17.61 21.61 -11.48
N LEU A 167 -16.41 21.09 -11.26
CA LEU A 167 -15.19 21.66 -11.80
C LEU A 167 -15.16 21.48 -13.32
N THR A 168 -15.46 20.30 -13.85
CA THR A 168 -15.55 20.07 -15.30
C THR A 168 -16.55 21.01 -15.95
N ASN A 169 -17.74 21.16 -15.35
CA ASN A 169 -18.76 22.06 -15.88
C ASN A 169 -18.29 23.53 -15.90
N ILE A 170 -17.52 23.97 -14.90
CA ILE A 170 -16.91 25.31 -14.85
C ILE A 170 -15.82 25.44 -15.93
N LEU A 171 -14.87 24.51 -15.97
CA LEU A 171 -13.68 24.59 -16.83
C LEU A 171 -13.99 24.43 -18.32
N THR A 172 -15.05 23.71 -18.66
CA THR A 172 -15.47 23.48 -20.05
C THR A 172 -16.54 24.46 -20.52
N ASN A 173 -17.05 25.33 -19.64
CA ASN A 173 -18.06 26.30 -20.01
C ASN A 173 -17.52 27.31 -21.03
N PRO A 174 -18.22 27.56 -22.15
CA PRO A 174 -17.82 28.59 -23.09
C PRO A 174 -18.01 30.02 -22.55
N SER A 175 -18.85 30.19 -21.52
CA SER A 175 -19.13 31.50 -20.92
C SER A 175 -18.01 31.89 -19.94
N PRO A 176 -17.47 33.12 -20.03
CA PRO A 176 -16.44 33.58 -19.11
C PRO A 176 -16.99 33.71 -17.68
N ILE A 177 -16.14 33.49 -16.69
CA ILE A 177 -16.39 33.74 -15.27
C ILE A 177 -16.17 35.22 -14.95
N VAL A 178 -15.13 35.83 -15.53
CA VAL A 178 -14.73 37.23 -15.31
C VAL A 178 -14.64 37.96 -16.64
N VAL A 179 -15.21 39.16 -16.71
CA VAL A 179 -15.07 40.09 -17.85
C VAL A 179 -14.69 41.46 -17.33
N ASP A 180 -13.63 42.06 -17.87
CA ASP A 180 -13.13 43.39 -17.49
C ASP A 180 -12.90 43.55 -15.96
N GLY A 181 -12.40 42.50 -15.31
CA GLY A 181 -12.13 42.48 -13.86
C GLY A 181 -13.39 42.43 -12.99
N LYS A 182 -14.55 42.06 -13.55
CA LYS A 182 -15.80 41.85 -12.82
C LYS A 182 -16.29 40.43 -13.00
N ILE A 183 -16.74 39.82 -11.92
CA ILE A 183 -17.41 38.52 -11.94
C ILE A 183 -18.73 38.68 -12.70
N VAL A 184 -18.92 37.88 -13.75
CA VAL A 184 -20.16 37.80 -14.53
C VAL A 184 -20.92 36.49 -14.31
N ASN A 185 -20.32 35.54 -13.61
CA ASN A 185 -20.93 34.27 -13.24
C ASN A 185 -21.33 34.28 -11.74
N THR A 186 -22.62 34.13 -11.45
CA THR A 186 -23.18 34.20 -10.10
C THR A 186 -22.78 33.07 -9.17
N LEU A 187 -22.06 32.06 -9.66
CA LEU A 187 -21.48 30.99 -8.84
C LEU A 187 -20.29 31.47 -7.99
N PHE A 188 -19.78 32.68 -8.26
CA PHE A 188 -18.60 33.23 -7.58
C PHE A 188 -18.90 34.61 -6.99
N ASP A 189 -18.37 34.86 -5.80
CA ASP A 189 -18.45 36.12 -5.06
C ASP A 189 -17.07 36.73 -4.77
N ASP A 190 -15.99 35.98 -5.02
CA ASP A 190 -14.60 36.37 -4.85
C ASP A 190 -13.85 36.51 -6.19
N LEU A 191 -13.23 37.66 -6.42
CA LEU A 191 -12.61 38.00 -7.71
C LEU A 191 -11.29 37.25 -7.93
N ASP A 192 -10.53 36.97 -6.87
CA ASP A 192 -9.24 36.27 -6.99
C ASP A 192 -9.46 34.81 -7.39
N THR A 193 -10.38 34.12 -6.71
CA THR A 193 -10.81 32.75 -7.07
C THR A 193 -11.40 32.71 -8.49
N ALA A 194 -12.25 33.69 -8.84
CA ALA A 194 -12.86 33.79 -10.16
C ALA A 194 -11.82 34.00 -11.27
N ASN A 195 -10.80 34.84 -11.04
CA ASN A 195 -9.70 35.05 -11.99
C ASN A 195 -8.84 33.79 -12.16
N GLY A 196 -8.54 33.08 -11.08
CA GLY A 196 -7.79 31.82 -11.14
C GLY A 196 -8.52 30.76 -11.97
N LEU A 197 -9.82 30.58 -11.74
CA LEU A 197 -10.65 29.65 -12.50
C LEU A 197 -10.90 30.10 -13.95
N GLU A 198 -10.98 31.39 -14.24
CA GLU A 198 -11.11 31.90 -15.62
C GLU A 198 -9.85 31.59 -16.45
N GLY A 199 -8.66 31.71 -15.84
CA GLY A 199 -7.41 31.30 -16.45
C GLY A 199 -7.39 29.82 -16.81
N LEU A 200 -7.78 28.97 -15.87
CA LEU A 200 -7.88 27.51 -16.08
C LEU A 200 -8.96 27.14 -17.11
N ARG A 201 -10.14 27.78 -17.08
CA ARG A 201 -11.20 27.57 -18.08
C ARG A 201 -10.70 27.89 -19.48
N THR A 202 -10.00 29.02 -19.64
CA THR A 202 -9.42 29.42 -20.93
C THR A 202 -8.37 28.43 -21.42
N SER A 203 -7.56 27.83 -20.53
CA SER A 203 -6.59 26.81 -20.93
C SER A 203 -7.22 25.46 -21.31
N TYR A 204 -8.43 25.15 -20.82
CA TYR A 204 -9.17 23.93 -21.17
C TYR A 204 -10.00 24.06 -22.44
N ALA A 205 -10.38 25.28 -22.85
CA ALA A 205 -11.18 25.50 -24.06
C ALA A 205 -10.62 24.83 -25.34
N PRO A 206 -9.30 24.88 -25.63
CA PRO A 206 -8.74 24.16 -26.79
C PRO A 206 -8.94 22.65 -26.74
N LEU A 207 -8.99 22.03 -25.55
CA LEU A 207 -9.23 20.58 -25.42
C LEU A 207 -10.65 20.21 -25.83
N VAL A 208 -11.64 21.03 -25.46
CA VAL A 208 -13.04 20.85 -25.89
C VAL A 208 -13.15 20.96 -27.41
N GLU A 209 -12.48 21.94 -28.01
CA GLU A 209 -12.45 22.11 -29.47
C GLU A 209 -11.82 20.91 -30.18
N ILE A 210 -10.72 20.35 -29.64
CA ILE A 210 -10.08 19.14 -30.16
C ILE A 210 -11.05 17.95 -30.10
N LEU A 211 -11.71 17.74 -28.96
CA LEU A 211 -12.67 16.65 -28.79
C LEU A 211 -13.85 16.77 -29.77
N GLN A 212 -14.33 17.98 -30.02
CA GLN A 212 -15.37 18.26 -31.02
C GLN A 212 -14.87 18.00 -32.45
N ALA A 213 -13.66 18.46 -32.78
CA ALA A 213 -13.07 18.26 -34.10
C ALA A 213 -12.82 16.77 -34.42
N LEU A 214 -12.51 15.97 -33.40
CA LEU A 214 -12.37 14.52 -33.49
C LEU A 214 -13.72 13.77 -33.49
N GLY A 215 -14.85 14.49 -33.42
CA GLY A 215 -16.20 13.91 -33.35
C GLY A 215 -16.43 13.06 -32.10
N GLN A 216 -15.67 13.31 -31.03
CA GLN A 216 -15.79 12.56 -29.77
C GLN A 216 -16.92 13.10 -28.90
N ILE A 217 -17.19 14.40 -28.98
CA ILE A 217 -18.30 15.09 -28.33
C ILE A 217 -18.94 16.06 -29.33
N GLU A 218 -20.22 16.35 -29.16
CA GLU A 218 -20.90 17.43 -29.91
C GLU A 218 -20.72 18.76 -29.16
N THR A 219 -20.88 18.75 -27.83
CA THR A 219 -20.79 19.93 -26.97
C THR A 219 -20.09 19.63 -25.66
N HIS A 220 -19.68 20.65 -24.92
CA HIS A 220 -19.14 20.49 -23.56
C HIS A 220 -20.10 19.77 -22.60
N ASN A 221 -21.42 19.82 -22.84
CA ASN A 221 -22.41 19.12 -22.01
C ASN A 221 -22.33 17.60 -22.11
N ASP A 222 -21.63 17.07 -23.11
CA ASP A 222 -21.42 15.63 -23.25
C ASP A 222 -20.33 15.12 -22.31
N LEU A 223 -19.58 16.02 -21.66
CA LEU A 223 -18.51 15.69 -20.73
C LEU A 223 -19.03 15.57 -19.31
N ALA A 224 -18.85 14.39 -18.71
CA ALA A 224 -19.01 14.19 -17.28
C ALA A 224 -17.77 14.68 -16.51
N GLN A 225 -16.57 14.39 -17.05
CA GLN A 225 -15.30 14.80 -16.45
C GLN A 225 -14.27 15.14 -17.52
N LEU A 226 -13.46 16.16 -17.28
CA LEU A 226 -12.29 16.49 -18.10
C LEU A 226 -11.14 16.98 -17.20
N PHE A 227 -10.01 16.28 -17.24
CA PHE A 227 -8.80 16.69 -16.53
C PHE A 227 -7.54 16.33 -17.32
N THR A 228 -6.42 16.92 -16.92
CA THR A 228 -5.11 16.69 -17.52
C THR A 228 -4.13 16.22 -16.46
N PHE A 229 -3.14 15.45 -16.88
CA PHE A 229 -1.97 15.12 -16.06
C PHE A 229 -0.73 14.99 -16.94
N THR A 230 0.42 15.36 -16.38
CA THR A 230 1.71 15.31 -17.05
C THR A 230 2.61 14.30 -16.37
N THR A 231 3.12 13.32 -17.12
CA THR A 231 4.10 12.37 -16.59
C THR A 231 5.49 13.02 -16.48
N GLU A 232 6.27 12.62 -15.47
CA GLU A 232 7.66 13.06 -15.37
C GLU A 232 8.49 12.62 -16.57
N ALA A 233 9.44 13.46 -16.96
CA ALA A 233 10.48 13.08 -17.90
C ALA A 233 11.39 12.02 -17.28
N GLU A 234 11.77 11.03 -18.08
CA GLU A 234 12.72 10.00 -17.69
C GLU A 234 14.07 10.34 -18.35
N ASP A 235 15.10 10.53 -17.54
CA ASP A 235 16.47 10.65 -18.02
C ASP A 235 17.06 9.23 -18.14
N PRO A 236 17.36 8.74 -19.37
CA PRO A 236 17.87 7.39 -19.56
C PRO A 236 19.21 7.13 -18.85
N ASP A 237 20.05 8.15 -18.70
CA ASP A 237 21.34 8.01 -18.02
C ASP A 237 21.14 7.86 -16.51
N VAL A 238 20.19 8.61 -15.93
CA VAL A 238 19.80 8.48 -14.51
C VAL A 238 19.14 7.12 -14.25
N ALA A 239 18.25 6.67 -15.14
CA ALA A 239 17.61 5.37 -15.04
C ALA A 239 18.64 4.22 -15.11
N ALA A 240 19.56 4.26 -16.08
CA ALA A 240 20.64 3.29 -16.21
C ALA A 240 21.59 3.30 -15.00
N GLY A 241 21.94 4.48 -14.49
CA GLY A 241 22.73 4.64 -13.28
C GLY A 241 22.05 4.01 -12.06
N THR A 242 20.75 4.27 -11.88
CA THR A 242 19.95 3.70 -10.78
C THR A 242 19.91 2.17 -10.88
N ALA A 243 19.68 1.61 -12.07
CA ALA A 243 19.70 0.17 -12.29
C ALA A 243 21.07 -0.47 -11.98
N SER A 244 22.16 0.21 -12.34
CA SER A 244 23.52 -0.24 -11.98
C SER A 244 23.76 -0.22 -10.47
N LEU A 245 23.26 0.78 -9.76
CA LEU A 245 23.37 0.86 -8.30
C LEU A 245 22.56 -0.24 -7.62
N LEU A 246 21.30 -0.47 -8.05
CA LEU A 246 20.48 -1.57 -7.55
C LEU A 246 21.11 -2.94 -7.82
N SER A 247 21.80 -3.11 -8.95
CA SER A 247 22.57 -4.33 -9.23
C SER A 247 23.73 -4.52 -8.24
N ALA A 248 24.41 -3.44 -7.83
CA ALA A 248 25.45 -3.49 -6.80
C ALA A 248 24.88 -3.81 -5.40
N VAL A 249 23.72 -3.24 -5.06
CA VAL A 249 22.96 -3.61 -3.85
C VAL A 249 22.68 -5.11 -3.85
N GLN A 250 22.09 -5.63 -4.93
CA GLN A 250 21.75 -7.05 -5.04
C GLN A 250 22.99 -7.96 -4.92
N ALA A 251 24.12 -7.55 -5.49
CA ALA A 251 25.38 -8.28 -5.38
C ALA A 251 25.88 -8.35 -3.92
N ASN A 252 25.71 -7.29 -3.13
CA ASN A 252 26.05 -7.26 -1.71
C ASN A 252 25.13 -8.17 -0.88
N LEU A 253 23.82 -8.09 -1.13
CA LEU A 253 22.80 -8.85 -0.41
C LEU A 253 22.96 -10.36 -0.65
N ALA A 254 23.13 -10.76 -1.91
CA ALA A 254 23.24 -12.15 -2.34
C ALA A 254 24.62 -12.80 -2.10
N ASN A 255 25.59 -12.07 -1.55
CA ASN A 255 26.94 -12.60 -1.33
C ASN A 255 26.97 -13.63 -0.19
N THR A 256 27.01 -14.92 -0.57
CA THR A 256 27.08 -16.06 0.36
C THR A 256 28.40 -16.14 1.12
N SER A 257 29.51 -15.65 0.54
CA SER A 257 30.81 -15.65 1.21
C SER A 257 30.81 -14.68 2.39
N SER A 258 30.33 -13.45 2.21
CA SER A 258 30.18 -12.52 3.33
C SER A 258 29.16 -13.03 4.34
N ALA A 259 28.01 -13.53 3.90
CA ALA A 259 26.96 -14.07 4.77
C ALA A 259 27.45 -15.22 5.66
N SER A 260 28.33 -16.09 5.13
CA SER A 260 28.90 -17.20 5.90
C SER A 260 29.79 -16.74 7.06
N SER A 261 30.36 -15.53 6.96
CA SER A 261 31.24 -14.91 7.95
C SER A 261 30.55 -13.90 8.87
N ASP A 262 29.29 -13.56 8.60
CA ASP A 262 28.54 -12.60 9.42
C ASP A 262 28.45 -13.08 10.88
N ASN A 263 28.77 -12.17 11.80
CA ASN A 263 28.82 -12.45 13.23
C ASN A 263 27.41 -12.50 13.84
N VAL A 264 26.75 -13.65 13.71
CA VAL A 264 25.45 -13.91 14.33
C VAL A 264 25.64 -14.19 15.82
N SER A 265 25.06 -13.35 16.67
CA SER A 265 25.06 -13.51 18.12
C SER A 265 23.68 -13.93 18.64
N TRP A 266 23.65 -14.73 19.68
CA TRP A 266 22.42 -15.31 20.25
C TRP A 266 22.16 -14.78 21.64
N ALA A 267 20.90 -14.50 21.98
CA ALA A 267 20.52 -14.15 23.33
C ALA A 267 20.62 -15.38 24.25
N ALA A 268 21.23 -15.21 25.42
CA ALA A 268 21.35 -16.23 26.46
C ALA A 268 20.23 -16.17 27.50
N SER A 269 19.43 -15.10 27.51
CA SER A 269 18.31 -14.89 28.42
C SER A 269 17.21 -14.02 27.78
N TYR A 270 16.02 -14.03 28.39
CA TYR A 270 14.91 -13.16 28.04
C TYR A 270 14.41 -12.38 29.28
N PRO A 271 14.20 -11.05 29.22
CA PRO A 271 14.45 -10.17 28.07
C PRO A 271 15.94 -10.09 27.71
N SER A 272 16.23 -9.79 26.44
CA SER A 272 17.58 -9.77 25.88
C SER A 272 18.08 -8.35 25.64
N ASN A 273 19.36 -8.10 25.89
CA ASN A 273 20.10 -6.89 25.52
C ASN A 273 21.55 -7.23 25.11
N SER A 274 22.34 -6.22 24.77
CA SER A 274 23.75 -6.33 24.37
C SER A 274 24.66 -7.13 25.30
N ILE A 275 24.42 -7.12 26.62
CA ILE A 275 25.26 -7.81 27.61
C ILE A 275 24.89 -9.30 27.71
N THR A 276 23.68 -9.66 27.29
CA THR A 276 23.15 -11.04 27.37
C THR A 276 23.39 -11.86 26.10
N LEU A 277 24.32 -11.45 25.23
CA LEU A 277 24.60 -12.14 23.97
C LEU A 277 25.78 -13.12 24.09
N GLY A 278 25.65 -14.26 23.43
CA GLY A 278 26.69 -15.29 23.32
C GLY A 278 26.80 -15.85 21.89
N ASP A 279 27.73 -16.80 21.72
CA ASP A 279 28.01 -17.42 20.42
C ASP A 279 27.09 -18.60 20.07
N GLN A 280 26.39 -19.17 21.06
CA GLN A 280 25.56 -20.36 20.90
C GLN A 280 24.09 -20.05 21.16
N PRO A 281 23.16 -20.63 20.37
CA PRO A 281 21.74 -20.48 20.62
C PRO A 281 21.35 -21.12 21.95
N VAL A 282 20.55 -20.41 22.76
CA VAL A 282 19.98 -20.90 24.01
C VAL A 282 18.47 -20.96 23.86
N ASP A 283 17.84 -22.08 24.20
CA ASP A 283 16.38 -22.19 24.14
C ASP A 283 15.73 -21.24 25.17
N LEU A 284 15.02 -20.24 24.65
CA LEU A 284 14.32 -19.22 25.41
C LEU A 284 12.84 -19.53 25.60
N LYS A 285 12.33 -20.66 25.08
CA LYS A 285 10.88 -20.97 25.07
C LYS A 285 10.24 -20.78 26.45
N SER A 286 10.79 -21.40 27.49
CA SER A 286 10.24 -21.29 28.85
C SER A 286 10.34 -19.87 29.42
N ALA A 287 11.43 -19.14 29.15
CA ALA A 287 11.61 -17.78 29.65
C ALA A 287 10.62 -16.80 29.00
N VAL A 288 10.40 -16.94 27.69
CA VAL A 288 9.42 -16.14 26.93
C VAL A 288 8.01 -16.42 27.44
N LEU A 289 7.62 -17.69 27.57
CA LEU A 289 6.28 -18.06 28.08
C LEU A 289 6.02 -17.51 29.49
N ASN A 290 7.02 -17.58 30.38
CA ASN A 290 6.91 -17.02 31.73
C ASN A 290 6.75 -15.49 31.71
N SER A 291 7.45 -14.79 30.80
CA SER A 291 7.31 -13.34 30.66
C SER A 291 5.95 -12.95 30.10
N LEU A 292 5.44 -13.70 29.12
CA LEU A 292 4.13 -13.45 28.52
C LEU A 292 3.00 -13.72 29.53
N ALA A 293 3.16 -14.71 30.42
CA ALA A 293 2.18 -14.96 31.48
C ALA A 293 2.03 -13.80 32.49
N ASN A 294 2.95 -12.83 32.50
CA ASN A 294 2.85 -11.65 33.36
C ASN A 294 1.84 -10.64 32.79
N PRO A 295 0.75 -10.32 33.52
CA PRO A 295 -0.27 -9.36 33.05
C PRO A 295 0.26 -7.94 32.80
N ASP A 296 1.40 -7.57 33.40
CA ASP A 296 2.03 -6.25 33.19
C ASP A 296 2.87 -6.19 31.89
N THR A 297 3.05 -7.31 31.20
CA THR A 297 3.88 -7.40 29.98
C THR A 297 3.03 -7.16 28.73
N LYS A 298 3.08 -5.94 28.20
CA LYS A 298 2.44 -5.55 26.94
C LYS A 298 3.39 -5.71 25.76
N ILE A 299 3.57 -6.94 25.27
CA ILE A 299 4.39 -7.21 24.09
C ILE A 299 3.58 -7.11 22.78
N LEU A 300 2.26 -7.30 22.85
CA LEU A 300 1.35 -7.28 21.70
C LEU A 300 0.31 -6.16 21.87
N LYS A 301 -0.04 -5.47 20.78
CA LYS A 301 -0.88 -4.26 20.75
C LYS A 301 -2.29 -4.38 21.36
N ASP A 302 -2.81 -5.59 21.61
CA ASP A 302 -4.22 -5.81 21.98
C ASP A 302 -4.48 -6.17 23.46
N ASP A 303 -3.52 -5.96 24.36
CA ASP A 303 -3.77 -5.94 25.83
C ASP A 303 -4.45 -7.18 26.44
N VAL A 304 -4.42 -8.33 25.76
CA VAL A 304 -5.03 -9.56 26.27
C VAL A 304 -3.99 -10.35 27.04
N ALA A 305 -4.19 -10.52 28.35
CA ALA A 305 -3.40 -11.41 29.22
C ALA A 305 -2.92 -12.65 28.44
N VAL A 306 -1.60 -12.72 28.21
CA VAL A 306 -0.95 -13.60 27.24
C VAL A 306 -0.82 -15.05 27.77
N ALA A 307 -1.67 -15.42 28.72
CA ALA A 307 -1.44 -16.56 29.58
C ALA A 307 -1.40 -17.94 28.89
N ILE A 308 -1.74 -18.07 27.60
CA ILE A 308 -1.70 -19.38 26.90
C ILE A 308 -1.45 -19.24 25.38
N ILE A 309 -0.35 -18.62 24.93
CA ILE A 309 0.06 -18.80 23.52
C ILE A 309 0.37 -20.29 23.28
N PRO A 310 -0.27 -20.97 22.32
CA PRO A 310 0.01 -22.37 22.02
C PRO A 310 1.46 -22.53 21.56
N THR A 311 2.19 -23.51 22.10
CA THR A 311 3.58 -23.80 21.70
C THR A 311 3.91 -25.29 21.67
N ASP A 312 2.89 -26.15 21.66
CA ASP A 312 3.04 -27.60 21.78
C ASP A 312 3.87 -28.22 20.65
N ASN A 313 3.83 -27.61 19.46
CA ASN A 313 4.60 -28.07 18.30
C ASN A 313 5.98 -27.41 18.18
N VAL A 314 6.25 -26.37 18.97
CA VAL A 314 7.54 -25.66 18.97
C VAL A 314 8.49 -26.40 19.90
N SER A 315 9.60 -26.91 19.38
CA SER A 315 10.60 -27.61 20.20
C SER A 315 11.47 -26.61 20.97
N VAL A 316 12.02 -25.63 20.25
CA VAL A 316 12.92 -24.60 20.79
C VAL A 316 12.59 -23.23 20.20
N LEU A 317 12.87 -22.18 20.97
CA LEU A 317 12.70 -20.79 20.55
C LEU A 317 13.99 -20.01 20.81
N TYR A 318 14.56 -19.41 19.77
CA TYR A 318 15.80 -18.64 19.83
C TYR A 318 15.57 -17.17 19.48
N LYS A 319 16.31 -16.27 20.13
CA LYS A 319 16.48 -14.87 19.69
C LYS A 319 17.93 -14.65 19.27
N GLY A 320 18.13 -14.08 18.09
CA GLY A 320 19.46 -13.80 17.56
C GLY A 320 19.56 -12.41 16.95
N TYR A 321 20.79 -12.04 16.59
CA TYR A 321 21.11 -10.77 15.96
C TYR A 321 22.17 -11.00 14.87
N PHE A 322 22.00 -10.40 13.70
CA PHE A 322 22.99 -10.41 12.63
C PHE A 322 23.40 -8.98 12.22
N PRO A 323 24.62 -8.77 11.70
CA PRO A 323 25.05 -7.47 11.21
C PRO A 323 24.19 -7.00 10.03
N CYS A 324 23.78 -5.74 10.04
CA CYS A 324 22.97 -5.18 8.97
C CYS A 324 23.81 -4.72 7.76
N GLN A 325 23.14 -4.55 6.62
CA GLN A 325 23.67 -3.82 5.46
C GLN A 325 22.75 -2.63 5.19
N ASN A 326 23.19 -1.43 5.57
CA ASN A 326 22.39 -0.21 5.50
C ASN A 326 22.64 0.56 4.20
N PHE A 327 21.58 0.77 3.42
CA PHE A 327 21.59 1.58 2.20
C PHE A 327 20.94 2.94 2.40
N LEU A 328 20.53 3.25 3.63
CA LEU A 328 20.03 4.57 4.03
C LEU A 328 21.13 5.38 4.72
N ALA A 329 21.12 6.70 4.58
CA ALA A 329 21.98 7.64 5.30
C ALA A 329 21.14 8.53 6.22
N GLN A 330 21.61 8.77 7.44
CA GLN A 330 20.92 9.64 8.39
C GLN A 330 21.07 11.11 7.97
N THR A 331 19.94 11.82 7.89
CA THR A 331 19.85 13.27 7.65
C THR A 331 19.14 13.95 8.82
N THR A 332 18.95 15.28 8.74
CA THR A 332 18.19 16.01 9.77
C THR A 332 16.71 15.64 9.81
N ASN A 333 16.18 15.10 8.70
CA ASN A 333 14.74 14.88 8.51
C ASN A 333 14.35 13.41 8.60
N GLY A 334 15.32 12.49 8.71
CA GLY A 334 15.10 11.05 8.76
C GLY A 334 16.27 10.27 8.18
N TRP A 335 15.99 9.08 7.64
CA TRP A 335 16.99 8.26 6.96
C TRP A 335 16.67 8.19 5.46
N GLU A 336 17.52 8.75 4.63
CA GLU A 336 17.29 8.87 3.19
C GLU A 336 18.00 7.76 2.43
N LEU A 337 17.41 7.28 1.34
CA LEU A 337 18.05 6.28 0.48
C LEU A 337 19.29 6.87 -0.21
N ASP A 338 20.46 6.29 0.06
CA ASP A 338 21.76 6.78 -0.43
C ASP A 338 22.49 5.69 -1.23
N LEU A 339 21.92 5.34 -2.38
CA LEU A 339 22.51 4.32 -3.25
C LEU A 339 23.85 4.77 -3.84
N LEU A 340 24.04 6.06 -4.11
CA LEU A 340 25.27 6.58 -4.72
C LEU A 340 26.50 6.28 -3.85
N ASN A 341 26.40 6.45 -2.53
CA ASN A 341 27.51 6.20 -1.63
C ASN A 341 27.49 4.78 -1.02
N ARG A 342 26.32 4.16 -0.88
CA ARG A 342 26.17 2.92 -0.09
C ARG A 342 25.89 1.66 -0.91
N ALA A 343 25.57 1.74 -2.21
CA ALA A 343 25.25 0.54 -3.00
C ALA A 343 26.42 -0.45 -3.11
N ALA A 344 27.64 0.05 -3.32
CA ALA A 344 28.84 -0.78 -3.43
C ALA A 344 29.43 -1.17 -2.07
N THR A 345 29.27 -0.31 -1.05
CA THR A 345 29.78 -0.52 0.31
C THR A 345 28.69 -0.10 1.29
N PRO A 346 27.79 -1.02 1.69
CA PRO A 346 26.69 -0.68 2.58
C PRO A 346 27.22 -0.23 3.95
N GLY A 347 26.48 0.68 4.58
CA GLY A 347 26.73 1.07 5.96
C GLY A 347 26.44 -0.06 6.94
N THR A 348 26.97 0.07 8.16
CA THR A 348 26.77 -0.87 9.27
C THR A 348 26.07 -0.20 10.45
N ASP A 349 25.32 0.86 10.18
CA ASP A 349 24.79 1.85 11.14
C ASP A 349 23.26 1.78 11.27
N CYS A 350 22.64 0.62 11.01
CA CYS A 350 21.20 0.47 11.21
C CYS A 350 20.82 0.75 12.66
N PRO A 351 19.69 1.42 12.91
CA PRO A 351 19.27 1.74 14.26
C PRO A 351 18.94 0.48 15.06
N ASN A 352 19.22 0.57 16.36
CA ASN A 352 18.70 -0.36 17.34
C ASN A 352 18.22 0.37 18.60
N SER A 353 17.13 -0.08 19.22
CA SER A 353 16.59 0.49 20.45
C SER A 353 17.49 0.25 21.67
N ASP A 354 18.37 -0.76 21.63
CA ASP A 354 19.57 -0.84 22.46
C ASP A 354 20.75 -0.22 21.67
N PRO A 355 21.25 0.98 22.05
CA PRO A 355 22.31 1.65 21.31
C PRO A 355 23.61 0.83 21.18
N ALA A 356 23.86 -0.11 22.10
CA ALA A 356 25.02 -1.01 22.03
C ALA A 356 24.85 -2.12 20.96
N LEU A 357 23.66 -2.25 20.39
CA LEU A 357 23.32 -3.13 19.28
C LEU A 357 23.11 -2.39 17.95
N ASN A 358 23.41 -1.09 17.88
CA ASN A 358 23.44 -0.36 16.61
C ASN A 358 24.27 -1.13 15.57
N GLY A 359 23.75 -1.22 14.35
CA GLY A 359 24.31 -2.01 13.27
C GLY A 359 23.88 -3.49 13.26
N LYS A 360 23.00 -3.92 14.17
CA LYS A 360 22.47 -5.28 14.20
C LYS A 360 20.95 -5.32 14.04
N ILE A 361 20.48 -6.32 13.29
CA ILE A 361 19.06 -6.65 13.14
C ILE A 361 18.74 -7.84 14.03
N GLY A 362 17.77 -7.65 14.94
CA GLY A 362 17.24 -8.71 15.80
C GLY A 362 16.25 -9.61 15.07
N PHE A 363 16.27 -10.90 15.37
CA PHE A 363 15.33 -11.88 14.83
C PHE A 363 14.88 -12.89 15.88
N TRP A 364 13.68 -13.44 15.69
CA TRP A 364 13.21 -14.65 16.37
C TRP A 364 13.28 -15.85 15.44
N LEU A 365 13.58 -17.02 16.00
CA LEU A 365 13.59 -18.31 15.31
C LEU A 365 12.87 -19.36 16.16
N SER A 366 11.71 -19.83 15.72
CA SER A 366 11.01 -20.98 16.32
C SER A 366 11.30 -22.24 15.53
N VAL A 367 11.66 -23.34 16.19
CA VAL A 367 12.03 -24.60 15.51
C VAL A 367 11.18 -25.76 16.03
N PRO A 368 10.50 -26.53 15.15
CA PRO A 368 9.84 -27.79 15.51
C PRO A 368 10.85 -28.93 15.76
N ASN A 369 10.37 -30.10 16.18
CA ASN A 369 11.24 -31.28 16.42
C ASN A 369 11.95 -31.78 15.16
N SER A 370 11.31 -31.61 14.00
CA SER A 370 11.86 -31.91 12.68
C SER A 370 11.50 -30.78 11.73
N VAL A 371 12.44 -30.36 10.89
CA VAL A 371 12.25 -29.25 9.94
C VAL A 371 12.11 -29.79 8.52
N GLU A 372 11.01 -29.44 7.85
CA GLU A 372 10.73 -29.73 6.43
C GLU A 372 10.75 -28.45 5.56
N GLY A 373 10.74 -27.28 6.17
CA GLY A 373 10.79 -25.98 5.50
C GLY A 373 11.04 -24.83 6.47
N VAL A 374 11.43 -23.68 5.94
CA VAL A 374 11.59 -22.44 6.72
C VAL A 374 10.61 -21.40 6.22
N VAL A 375 9.80 -20.83 7.09
CA VAL A 375 8.89 -19.73 6.77
C VAL A 375 9.52 -18.43 7.27
N VAL A 376 9.77 -17.50 6.36
CA VAL A 376 10.03 -16.10 6.70
C VAL A 376 8.68 -15.44 6.94
N PHE A 377 8.33 -15.26 8.21
CA PHE A 377 7.12 -14.54 8.62
C PHE A 377 7.46 -13.05 8.79
N MET A 378 6.57 -12.17 8.36
CA MET A 378 6.70 -10.73 8.56
C MET A 378 5.38 -10.10 9.07
N PRO A 379 5.43 -9.19 10.06
CA PRO A 379 4.27 -8.61 10.72
C PRO A 379 3.61 -7.46 9.92
N GLY A 380 2.50 -6.92 10.43
CA GLY A 380 1.83 -5.77 9.83
C GLY A 380 2.61 -4.46 9.98
N ILE A 381 2.22 -3.42 9.22
CA ILE A 381 2.92 -2.12 9.12
C ILE A 381 2.95 -1.27 10.39
N THR A 382 2.29 -1.73 11.45
CA THR A 382 2.34 -1.08 12.76
C THR A 382 2.69 -2.07 13.87
N ASP A 383 3.07 -3.29 13.52
CA ASP A 383 3.36 -4.39 14.45
C ASP A 383 4.87 -4.68 14.51
N VAL A 384 5.27 -5.54 15.44
CA VAL A 384 6.65 -5.95 15.67
C VAL A 384 6.86 -7.44 15.45
N LYS A 385 8.11 -7.87 15.32
CA LYS A 385 8.50 -9.28 15.12
C LYS A 385 7.93 -10.24 16.16
N GLU A 386 7.67 -9.79 17.39
CA GLU A 386 7.07 -10.60 18.45
C GLU A 386 5.67 -11.15 18.08
N GLN A 387 5.01 -10.62 17.05
CA GLN A 387 3.79 -11.20 16.49
C GLN A 387 3.97 -12.65 16.01
N VAL A 388 5.19 -13.09 15.73
CA VAL A 388 5.47 -14.48 15.33
C VAL A 388 4.96 -15.50 16.35
N PHE A 389 4.87 -15.12 17.63
CA PHE A 389 4.38 -16.01 18.68
C PHE A 389 2.94 -16.46 18.43
N THR A 390 2.16 -15.68 17.69
CA THR A 390 0.75 -15.99 17.37
C THR A 390 0.58 -17.03 16.27
N VAL A 391 1.60 -17.22 15.40
CA VAL A 391 1.53 -18.10 14.21
C VAL A 391 2.45 -19.31 14.28
N MET A 392 3.55 -19.22 15.05
CA MET A 392 4.64 -20.21 15.03
C MET A 392 4.19 -21.64 15.33
N ASN A 393 3.20 -21.84 16.21
CA ASN A 393 2.76 -23.17 16.60
C ASN A 393 2.00 -23.88 15.48
N THR A 394 1.20 -23.15 14.71
CA THR A 394 0.47 -23.69 13.56
C THR A 394 1.45 -24.08 12.45
N LEU A 395 2.46 -23.25 12.18
CA LEU A 395 3.53 -23.56 11.22
C LEU A 395 4.38 -24.75 11.69
N ALA A 396 4.75 -24.79 12.98
CA ALA A 396 5.52 -25.87 13.57
C ALA A 396 4.78 -27.22 13.54
N SER A 397 3.42 -27.22 13.59
CA SER A 397 2.61 -28.43 13.41
C SER A 397 2.79 -29.11 12.04
N LYS A 398 3.35 -28.35 11.08
CA LYS A 398 3.71 -28.80 9.74
C LYS A 398 5.22 -28.92 9.53
N ASN A 399 5.98 -29.06 10.61
CA ASN A 399 7.43 -29.17 10.56
C ASN A 399 8.10 -27.93 9.92
N PHE A 400 7.48 -26.75 9.99
CA PHE A 400 8.12 -25.51 9.53
C PHE A 400 8.81 -24.78 10.67
N ALA A 401 10.10 -24.50 10.50
CA ALA A 401 10.77 -23.47 11.29
C ALA A 401 10.26 -22.09 10.84
N THR A 402 10.12 -21.15 11.77
CA THR A 402 9.65 -19.79 11.47
C THR A 402 10.68 -18.78 11.93
N ILE A 403 11.06 -17.85 11.04
CA ILE A 403 11.99 -16.76 11.32
C ILE A 403 11.34 -15.42 10.98
N VAL A 404 11.62 -14.39 11.76
CA VAL A 404 11.03 -13.04 11.60
C VAL A 404 12.05 -11.97 12.00
N ILE A 405 11.99 -10.82 11.34
CA ILE A 405 12.71 -9.58 11.69
C ILE A 405 11.74 -8.41 11.80
N ASP A 406 12.18 -7.32 12.42
CA ASP A 406 11.42 -6.06 12.42
C ASP A 406 11.59 -5.32 11.09
N PHE A 407 10.52 -4.64 10.67
CA PHE A 407 10.60 -3.56 9.70
C PHE A 407 11.55 -2.45 10.16
N TRP A 408 12.03 -1.64 9.22
CA TRP A 408 12.71 -0.41 9.57
C TRP A 408 11.81 0.45 10.49
N GLY A 409 12.38 1.06 11.53
CA GLY A 409 11.62 1.92 12.46
C GLY A 409 10.63 1.18 13.37
N HIS A 410 10.68 -0.15 13.44
CA HIS A 410 9.80 -0.96 14.30
C HIS A 410 10.59 -1.76 15.32
N GLY A 411 9.97 -2.06 16.47
CA GLY A 411 10.49 -2.98 17.48
C GLY A 411 11.92 -2.65 17.92
N ASP A 412 12.85 -3.60 17.72
CA ASP A 412 14.25 -3.39 18.08
C ASP A 412 14.94 -2.35 17.18
N ARG A 413 14.28 -1.85 16.12
CA ARG A 413 14.81 -0.91 15.12
C ARG A 413 14.16 0.47 15.18
N THR A 414 13.32 0.75 16.18
CA THR A 414 12.80 2.11 16.39
C THR A 414 13.95 3.08 16.66
N TYR A 415 13.93 4.25 16.02
CA TYR A 415 15.03 5.22 16.05
C TYR A 415 14.61 6.65 16.36
N GLU A 416 13.30 6.91 16.41
CA GLU A 416 12.73 8.23 16.61
C GLU A 416 11.71 8.16 17.75
N ASP A 417 11.84 9.09 18.69
CA ASP A 417 10.92 9.30 19.82
C ASP A 417 9.84 10.29 19.35
N VAL A 418 8.88 9.77 18.58
CA VAL A 418 7.88 10.58 17.86
C VAL A 418 6.96 11.31 18.84
N ASN A 419 6.69 10.71 20.00
CA ASN A 419 5.83 11.30 21.01
C ASN A 419 6.58 12.12 22.08
N GLY A 420 7.92 12.07 22.09
CA GLY A 420 8.78 12.88 22.95
C GLY A 420 8.83 12.44 24.41
N ASN A 421 8.40 11.22 24.73
CA ASN A 421 8.36 10.69 26.10
C ASN A 421 9.67 10.00 26.54
N GLY A 422 10.64 9.87 25.61
CA GLY A 422 11.94 9.22 25.82
C GLY A 422 11.93 7.70 25.70
N ASN A 423 10.82 7.08 25.28
CA ASN A 423 10.62 5.64 25.20
C ASN A 423 10.35 5.17 23.77
N LEU A 424 11.41 4.83 23.03
CA LEU A 424 11.31 4.31 21.66
C LEU A 424 10.44 3.04 21.53
N ALA A 425 10.12 2.34 22.62
CA ALA A 425 9.34 1.10 22.54
C ALA A 425 7.86 1.35 22.20
N ASP A 426 7.31 2.54 22.46
CA ASP A 426 5.91 2.88 22.13
C ASP A 426 5.74 3.61 20.78
N ASP A 427 6.84 4.01 20.14
CA ASP A 427 6.85 4.66 18.81
C ASP A 427 7.12 3.70 17.64
N SER A 428 7.03 2.38 17.88
CA SER A 428 7.25 1.38 16.83
C SER A 428 6.35 1.61 15.61
N GLY A 429 6.96 1.87 14.47
CA GLY A 429 6.28 2.11 13.19
C GLY A 429 5.75 3.52 12.98
N ALA A 430 5.79 4.39 14.00
CA ALA A 430 5.27 5.75 13.90
C ALA A 430 5.98 6.58 12.83
N ALA A 431 7.28 6.35 12.62
CA ALA A 431 8.09 7.03 11.62
C ALA A 431 8.26 6.27 10.29
N PHE A 432 7.54 5.16 10.07
CA PHE A 432 7.71 4.35 8.85
C PHE A 432 6.96 4.92 7.63
N ILE A 433 5.75 5.43 7.84
CA ILE A 433 5.01 6.17 6.81
C ILE A 433 5.14 7.67 7.09
N ARG A 434 5.69 8.42 6.14
CA ARG A 434 6.04 9.83 6.24
C ARG A 434 5.34 10.61 5.12
N PHE A 435 4.12 11.05 5.38
CA PHE A 435 3.36 11.87 4.42
C PHE A 435 3.99 13.26 4.21
N ASP A 436 4.73 13.74 5.20
CA ASP A 436 5.52 14.98 5.15
C ASP A 436 6.74 14.85 4.23
N ASN A 437 7.31 13.66 4.10
CA ASN A 437 8.39 13.36 3.18
C ASN A 437 8.28 11.92 2.64
N PRO A 438 7.44 11.69 1.62
CA PRO A 438 7.15 10.35 1.11
C PRO A 438 8.37 9.57 0.60
N ALA A 439 9.43 10.27 0.18
CA ALA A 439 10.68 9.64 -0.25
C ALA A 439 11.37 8.85 0.88
N LEU A 440 11.21 9.28 2.14
CA LEU A 440 11.72 8.53 3.30
C LEU A 440 11.01 7.18 3.43
N SER A 441 9.69 7.15 3.29
CA SER A 441 8.92 5.90 3.31
C SER A 441 9.35 4.95 2.21
N VAL A 442 9.60 5.45 1.00
CA VAL A 442 10.18 4.64 -0.09
C VAL A 442 11.48 4.00 0.35
N GLY A 443 12.40 4.78 0.95
CA GLY A 443 13.64 4.26 1.52
C GLY A 443 13.42 3.17 2.57
N TYR A 444 12.48 3.35 3.50
CA TYR A 444 12.20 2.40 4.58
C TYR A 444 11.61 1.08 4.10
N PHE A 445 10.72 1.13 3.10
CA PHE A 445 10.21 -0.07 2.43
C PHE A 445 11.32 -0.81 1.67
N LEU A 446 12.15 -0.08 0.92
CA LEU A 446 13.27 -0.69 0.18
C LEU A 446 14.31 -1.30 1.11
N GLN A 447 14.70 -0.60 2.17
CA GLN A 447 15.64 -1.13 3.16
C GLN A 447 15.10 -2.39 3.83
N THR A 448 13.81 -2.42 4.17
CA THR A 448 13.16 -3.62 4.71
C THR A 448 13.20 -4.79 3.71
N GLN A 449 12.96 -4.54 2.42
CA GLN A 449 13.11 -5.56 1.38
C GLN A 449 14.56 -6.06 1.26
N PHE A 450 15.54 -5.15 1.30
CA PHE A 450 16.96 -5.49 1.27
C PHE A 450 17.37 -6.36 2.46
N ASP A 451 16.88 -6.04 3.66
CA ASP A 451 17.12 -6.84 4.85
C ASP A 451 16.57 -8.27 4.72
N LEU A 452 15.41 -8.44 4.06
CA LEU A 452 14.83 -9.75 3.78
C LEU A 452 15.67 -10.54 2.76
N PHE A 453 16.15 -9.92 1.69
CA PHE A 453 17.09 -10.56 0.77
C PHE A 453 18.37 -10.99 1.49
N ARG A 454 18.92 -10.15 2.37
CA ARG A 454 20.10 -10.52 3.18
C ARG A 454 19.80 -11.69 4.12
N LEU A 455 18.67 -11.64 4.83
CA LEU A 455 18.22 -12.73 5.70
C LEU A 455 18.11 -14.05 4.93
N ARG A 456 17.60 -14.00 3.71
CA ARG A 456 17.48 -15.19 2.86
C ARG A 456 18.84 -15.77 2.45
N THR A 457 19.84 -14.94 2.20
CA THR A 457 21.23 -15.40 1.96
C THR A 457 21.88 -15.93 3.24
N LEU A 458 21.60 -15.33 4.40
CA LEU A 458 22.05 -15.81 5.70
C LEU A 458 21.46 -17.18 6.05
N LEU A 459 20.17 -17.39 5.79
CA LEU A 459 19.51 -18.70 5.92
C LEU A 459 20.21 -19.77 5.08
N GLU A 460 20.84 -19.41 3.97
CA GLU A 460 21.55 -20.33 3.07
C GLU A 460 22.99 -20.62 3.47
N ALA A 461 23.72 -19.60 3.92
CA ALA A 461 25.16 -19.64 4.02
C ALA A 461 25.71 -19.57 5.45
N ASN A 462 24.95 -19.07 6.42
CA ASN A 462 25.49 -18.81 7.76
C ASN A 462 25.38 -20.03 8.69
N PRO A 463 26.52 -20.61 9.15
CA PRO A 463 26.54 -21.85 9.93
C PRO A 463 25.91 -21.74 11.31
N ARG A 464 25.85 -20.54 11.88
CA ARG A 464 25.19 -20.34 13.18
C ARG A 464 23.67 -20.45 13.02
N ILE A 465 23.12 -19.89 11.94
CA ILE A 465 21.67 -19.89 11.68
C ILE A 465 21.20 -21.28 11.23
N PHE A 466 21.78 -21.87 10.19
CA PHE A 466 21.32 -23.19 9.73
C PHE A 466 21.61 -24.29 10.76
N GLY A 467 22.68 -24.16 11.54
CA GLY A 467 22.96 -25.03 12.68
C GLY A 467 21.86 -24.98 13.75
N ALA A 468 21.33 -23.78 14.05
CA ALA A 468 20.22 -23.61 14.99
C ALA A 468 18.89 -24.18 14.46
N ILE A 469 18.65 -24.11 13.15
CA ILE A 469 17.48 -24.73 12.49
C ILE A 469 17.59 -26.27 12.53
N GLY A 470 18.81 -26.81 12.58
CA GLY A 470 19.05 -28.25 12.59
C GLY A 470 18.99 -28.90 11.20
N ASN A 471 19.06 -28.11 10.12
CA ASN A 471 19.06 -28.56 8.73
C ASN A 471 20.07 -27.79 7.89
N THR A 472 20.46 -28.37 6.74
CA THR A 472 21.28 -27.67 5.74
C THR A 472 20.41 -27.10 4.61
N PRO A 473 20.59 -25.83 4.18
CA PRO A 473 19.61 -25.11 3.36
C PRO A 473 19.51 -25.57 1.90
N THR A 474 20.54 -26.23 1.37
CA THR A 474 20.55 -26.73 -0.02
C THR A 474 19.44 -27.74 -0.32
N VAL A 475 18.73 -28.23 0.70
CA VAL A 475 17.60 -29.16 0.57
C VAL A 475 16.30 -28.67 1.23
N THR A 476 16.32 -27.61 2.03
CA THR A 476 15.14 -27.15 2.78
C THR A 476 14.47 -25.97 2.06
N PRO A 477 13.20 -26.09 1.60
CA PRO A 477 12.50 -25.01 0.95
C PRO A 477 12.27 -23.83 1.91
N VAL A 478 12.43 -22.61 1.39
CA VAL A 478 12.08 -21.37 2.08
C VAL A 478 10.75 -20.85 1.53
N TYR A 479 9.88 -20.39 2.42
CA TYR A 479 8.57 -19.83 2.13
C TYR A 479 8.47 -18.42 2.71
N TYR A 480 7.53 -17.62 2.20
CA TYR A 480 7.23 -16.28 2.72
C TYR A 480 5.79 -16.19 3.21
N PHE A 481 5.60 -15.64 4.41
CA PHE A 481 4.29 -15.34 4.98
C PHE A 481 4.23 -13.89 5.45
N GLY A 482 3.57 -13.02 4.69
CA GLY A 482 3.36 -11.62 5.06
C GLY A 482 1.94 -11.35 5.54
N PHE A 483 1.82 -10.67 6.68
CA PHE A 483 0.55 -10.14 7.20
C PHE A 483 0.42 -8.63 6.91
N SER A 484 -0.71 -8.18 6.37
CA SER A 484 -1.03 -6.76 6.17
C SER A 484 0.06 -6.05 5.34
N GLY A 485 0.74 -5.04 5.89
CA GLY A 485 1.88 -4.37 5.25
C GLY A 485 3.00 -5.32 4.78
N ALA A 486 3.25 -6.42 5.49
CA ALA A 486 4.16 -7.44 5.00
C ALA A 486 3.61 -8.25 3.81
N GLY A 487 2.29 -8.35 3.66
CA GLY A 487 1.67 -8.86 2.45
C GLY A 487 1.96 -7.98 1.24
N MET A 488 1.96 -6.66 1.42
CA MET A 488 2.33 -5.67 0.39
C MET A 488 3.81 -5.80 0.00
N ILE A 489 4.70 -5.84 1.00
CA ILE A 489 6.14 -6.12 0.77
C ILE A 489 6.32 -7.47 0.07
N GLY A 490 5.55 -8.49 0.45
CA GLY A 490 5.58 -9.80 -0.18
C GLY A 490 5.27 -9.77 -1.67
N SER A 491 4.28 -8.97 -2.10
CA SER A 491 3.98 -8.77 -3.53
C SER A 491 5.18 -8.16 -4.28
N ASN A 492 5.82 -7.13 -3.71
CA ASN A 492 7.04 -6.54 -4.28
C ASN A 492 8.21 -7.54 -4.32
N LEU A 493 8.38 -8.35 -3.28
CA LEU A 493 9.42 -9.39 -3.23
C LEU A 493 9.23 -10.42 -4.34
N ILE A 494 7.99 -10.81 -4.66
CA ILE A 494 7.69 -11.72 -5.77
C ILE A 494 8.17 -11.10 -7.10
N ALA A 495 7.82 -9.85 -7.36
CA ALA A 495 8.24 -9.14 -8.57
C ALA A 495 9.77 -8.97 -8.66
N ASN A 496 10.45 -8.82 -7.52
CA ASN A 496 11.91 -8.71 -7.43
C ASN A 496 12.63 -10.07 -7.35
N ASN A 497 11.95 -11.18 -7.64
CA ASN A 497 12.50 -12.55 -7.64
C ASN A 497 13.13 -12.95 -6.29
N PHE A 498 12.49 -12.59 -5.17
CA PHE A 498 12.88 -13.08 -3.86
C PHE A 498 12.86 -14.63 -3.83
N PRO A 499 13.95 -15.30 -3.41
CA PRO A 499 14.09 -16.74 -3.62
C PRO A 499 13.35 -17.55 -2.54
N ALA A 500 12.02 -17.53 -2.62
CA ALA A 500 11.10 -18.37 -1.86
C ALA A 500 10.26 -19.24 -2.82
N LYS A 501 9.90 -20.44 -2.35
CA LYS A 501 9.14 -21.42 -3.15
C LYS A 501 7.66 -21.05 -3.27
N ARG A 502 7.07 -20.50 -2.20
CA ARG A 502 5.64 -20.15 -2.11
C ARG A 502 5.46 -18.91 -1.26
N PHE A 503 4.42 -18.15 -1.59
CA PHE A 503 4.04 -16.93 -0.89
C PHE A 503 2.62 -17.04 -0.37
N VAL A 504 2.44 -16.69 0.92
CA VAL A 504 1.12 -16.38 1.48
C VAL A 504 1.12 -14.90 1.83
N LEU A 505 0.20 -14.17 1.21
CA LEU A 505 -0.02 -12.75 1.44
C LEU A 505 -1.39 -12.62 2.13
N ASN A 506 -1.40 -12.34 3.43
CA ASN A 506 -2.63 -12.21 4.21
C ASN A 506 -3.01 -10.75 4.38
N ASN A 507 -4.24 -10.40 4.00
CA ASN A 507 -4.77 -9.05 3.86
C ASN A 507 -3.82 -8.05 3.19
N PRO A 508 -3.17 -8.41 2.05
CA PRO A 508 -2.41 -7.45 1.29
C PRO A 508 -3.39 -6.50 0.58
N GLY A 509 -2.89 -5.39 0.07
CA GLY A 509 -3.65 -4.52 -0.83
C GLY A 509 -2.71 -3.81 -1.79
N GLY A 510 -3.26 -3.40 -2.92
CA GLY A 510 -2.60 -2.49 -3.85
C GLY A 510 -3.10 -1.07 -3.64
N ASP A 511 -2.33 -0.09 -4.10
CA ASP A 511 -2.61 1.33 -3.85
C ASP A 511 -2.51 1.69 -2.36
N LEU A 512 -1.28 1.61 -1.87
CA LEU A 512 -0.88 1.85 -0.49
C LEU A 512 -1.40 3.19 0.05
N ILE A 513 -1.39 4.24 -0.77
CA ILE A 513 -1.83 5.57 -0.32
C ILE A 513 -3.35 5.61 -0.16
N ASP A 514 -4.11 5.02 -1.07
CA ASP A 514 -5.56 4.89 -0.91
C ASP A 514 -5.92 4.02 0.31
N ILE A 515 -5.18 2.94 0.59
CA ILE A 515 -5.36 2.15 1.81
C ILE A 515 -5.18 3.02 3.06
N LEU A 516 -4.10 3.80 3.11
CA LEU A 516 -3.79 4.63 4.28
C LEU A 516 -4.76 5.80 4.44
N LEU A 517 -5.24 6.40 3.36
CA LEU A 517 -6.11 7.59 3.41
C LEU A 517 -7.60 7.25 3.49
N SER A 518 -8.03 6.16 2.85
CA SER A 518 -9.44 5.73 2.78
C SER A 518 -9.79 4.63 3.80
N GLY A 519 -8.80 3.91 4.34
CA GLY A 519 -8.99 2.89 5.38
C GLY A 519 -8.98 3.46 6.80
N ASP A 520 -8.89 2.56 7.80
CA ASP A 520 -8.93 2.90 9.23
C ASP A 520 -7.85 3.89 9.69
N PHE A 521 -6.75 4.04 8.94
CA PHE A 521 -5.70 5.02 9.25
C PHE A 521 -6.08 6.46 8.86
N GLY A 522 -7.02 6.62 7.92
CA GLY A 522 -7.36 7.90 7.29
C GLY A 522 -7.74 9.00 8.28
N PRO A 523 -8.66 8.76 9.24
CA PRO A 523 -9.05 9.78 10.23
C PRO A 523 -7.86 10.33 11.02
N GLY A 524 -6.98 9.46 11.53
CA GLY A 524 -5.81 9.87 12.31
C GLY A 524 -4.78 10.64 11.48
N ILE A 525 -4.57 10.25 10.21
CA ILE A 525 -3.70 11.00 9.29
C ILE A 525 -4.27 12.39 9.00
N ARG A 526 -5.58 12.48 8.75
CA ARG A 526 -6.26 13.76 8.50
C ARG A 526 -6.17 14.69 9.71
N GLU A 527 -6.39 14.17 10.91
CA GLU A 527 -6.21 14.91 12.16
C GLU A 527 -4.77 15.41 12.32
N GLY A 528 -3.78 14.54 12.04
CA GLY A 528 -2.36 14.89 12.08
C GLY A 528 -1.99 16.01 11.11
N VAL A 529 -2.47 15.94 9.85
CA VAL A 529 -2.24 16.99 8.83
C VAL A 529 -2.90 18.31 9.24
N ALA A 530 -4.13 18.27 9.74
CA ALA A 530 -4.82 19.46 10.22
C ALA A 530 -4.07 20.13 11.37
N ALA A 531 -3.63 19.35 12.36
CA ALA A 531 -2.88 19.85 13.50
C ALA A 531 -1.52 20.42 13.07
N ALA A 532 -0.77 19.72 12.22
CA ALA A 532 0.54 20.16 11.74
C ALA A 532 0.46 21.44 10.88
N SER A 533 -0.64 21.61 10.14
CA SER A 533 -0.86 22.77 9.26
C SER A 533 -1.60 23.93 9.94
N GLY A 534 -2.01 23.79 11.21
CA GLY A 534 -2.77 24.81 11.93
C GLY A 534 -4.18 25.05 11.39
N ILE A 535 -4.80 24.04 10.77
CA ILE A 535 -6.12 24.15 10.13
C ILE A 535 -7.23 23.95 11.17
N ASP A 536 -8.12 24.94 11.32
CA ASP A 536 -9.29 24.85 12.22
C ASP A 536 -10.47 24.09 11.57
N THR A 537 -10.50 22.77 11.79
CA THR A 537 -11.54 21.87 11.26
C THR A 537 -12.93 22.07 11.87
N SER A 538 -13.09 22.95 12.88
CA SER A 538 -14.41 23.32 13.39
C SER A 538 -15.15 24.30 12.47
N THR A 539 -14.42 24.95 11.56
CA THR A 539 -14.97 25.88 10.56
C THR A 539 -15.14 25.19 9.22
N ARG A 540 -16.11 25.67 8.42
CA ARG A 540 -16.27 25.20 7.05
C ARG A 540 -15.01 25.46 6.21
N ASP A 541 -14.45 26.66 6.31
CA ASP A 541 -13.30 27.07 5.51
C ASP A 541 -12.06 26.25 5.88
N GLY A 542 -11.89 25.88 7.16
CA GLY A 542 -10.85 24.96 7.59
C GLY A 542 -11.06 23.53 7.05
N GLN A 543 -12.29 23.02 7.01
CA GLN A 543 -12.56 21.72 6.38
C GLN A 543 -12.30 21.72 4.86
N GLU A 544 -12.66 22.81 4.17
CA GLU A 544 -12.35 23.00 2.74
C GLU A 544 -10.82 23.06 2.51
N THR A 545 -10.09 23.75 3.38
CA THR A 545 -8.62 23.83 3.36
C THR A 545 -7.99 22.47 3.59
N LEU A 546 -8.50 21.71 4.57
CA LEU A 546 -8.01 20.36 4.85
C LEU A 546 -8.26 19.42 3.66
N ASN A 547 -9.44 19.46 3.04
CA ASN A 547 -9.75 18.65 1.86
C ASN A 547 -8.76 18.93 0.71
N SER A 548 -8.49 20.21 0.44
CA SER A 548 -7.54 20.61 -0.60
C SER A 548 -6.10 20.19 -0.27
N THR A 549 -5.71 20.31 1.00
CA THR A 549 -4.40 19.86 1.50
C THR A 549 -4.23 18.35 1.34
N MET A 550 -5.26 17.58 1.71
CA MET A 550 -5.24 16.12 1.60
C MET A 550 -5.12 15.64 0.15
N LEU A 551 -5.68 16.36 -0.84
CA LEU A 551 -5.48 16.05 -2.26
C LEU A 551 -4.01 16.21 -2.68
N GLY A 552 -3.33 17.23 -2.17
CA GLY A 552 -1.89 17.43 -2.39
C GLY A 552 -1.05 16.35 -1.73
N VAL A 553 -1.40 15.97 -0.50
CA VAL A 553 -0.76 14.86 0.24
C VAL A 553 -0.94 13.53 -0.51
N GLU A 554 -2.16 13.22 -0.96
CA GLU A 554 -2.45 12.02 -1.75
C GLU A 554 -1.60 12.00 -3.03
N LEU A 555 -1.60 13.09 -3.81
CA LEU A 555 -0.83 13.19 -5.04
C LEU A 555 0.67 12.98 -4.81
N ALA A 556 1.26 13.70 -3.86
CA ALA A 556 2.71 13.64 -3.60
C ALA A 556 3.12 12.26 -3.05
N ALA A 557 2.32 11.69 -2.15
CA ALA A 557 2.60 10.37 -1.59
C ALA A 557 2.42 9.28 -2.65
N ALA A 558 1.33 9.31 -3.43
CA ALA A 558 1.08 8.33 -4.49
C ALA A 558 2.19 8.40 -5.54
N HIS A 559 2.54 9.61 -5.99
CA HIS A 559 3.67 9.83 -6.88
C HIS A 559 4.94 9.13 -6.37
N ALA A 560 5.32 9.36 -5.11
CA ALA A 560 6.53 8.81 -4.54
C ALA A 560 6.51 7.27 -4.43
N VAL A 561 5.41 6.67 -3.95
CA VAL A 561 5.35 5.20 -3.77
C VAL A 561 5.37 4.47 -5.11
N PHE A 562 4.71 5.02 -6.14
CA PHE A 562 4.70 4.46 -7.49
C PHE A 562 6.03 4.71 -8.23
N LYS A 563 6.65 5.89 -8.06
CA LYS A 563 7.99 6.17 -8.61
C LYS A 563 9.06 5.29 -7.96
N GLY A 564 8.96 5.09 -6.64
CA GLY A 564 9.84 4.23 -5.87
C GLY A 564 9.62 2.73 -6.12
N GLY A 565 8.55 2.35 -6.81
CA GLY A 565 8.19 0.96 -7.07
C GLY A 565 7.89 0.15 -5.81
N ILE A 566 7.46 0.81 -4.73
CA ILE A 566 7.13 0.15 -3.46
C ILE A 566 5.63 -0.14 -3.31
N ASP A 567 4.79 0.44 -4.17
CA ASP A 567 3.39 0.02 -4.25
C ASP A 567 3.28 -1.32 -4.99
N PRO A 568 2.57 -2.32 -4.44
CA PRO A 568 2.36 -3.62 -5.10
C PRO A 568 1.86 -3.54 -6.55
N LEU A 569 1.04 -2.53 -6.88
CA LEU A 569 0.52 -2.33 -8.24
C LEU A 569 1.57 -1.86 -9.24
N SER A 570 2.70 -1.33 -8.78
CA SER A 570 3.82 -0.93 -9.64
C SER A 570 4.33 -2.11 -10.45
N SER A 571 4.34 -3.31 -9.85
CA SER A 571 4.94 -4.51 -10.42
C SER A 571 4.03 -5.75 -10.42
N ALA A 572 2.74 -5.63 -10.11
CA ALA A 572 1.82 -6.77 -10.03
C ALA A 572 1.81 -7.68 -11.29
N SER A 573 1.96 -7.09 -12.49
CA SER A 573 2.07 -7.83 -13.75
C SER A 573 3.39 -8.57 -13.96
N LEU A 574 4.42 -8.26 -13.16
CA LEU A 574 5.74 -8.92 -13.17
C LEU A 574 5.83 -10.09 -12.19
N SER A 575 4.71 -10.46 -11.55
CA SER A 575 4.64 -11.53 -10.56
C SER A 575 4.91 -12.90 -11.22
N ASN A 576 6.15 -13.38 -11.11
CA ASN A 576 6.64 -14.62 -11.73
C ASN A 576 6.42 -15.88 -10.87
N SER A 577 5.85 -15.75 -9.66
CA SER A 577 5.64 -16.92 -8.80
C SER A 577 4.42 -17.72 -9.25
N ASP A 578 4.65 -19.00 -9.55
CA ASP A 578 3.59 -19.97 -9.86
C ASP A 578 2.75 -20.33 -8.62
N GLU A 579 3.25 -20.06 -7.41
CA GLU A 579 2.63 -20.48 -6.14
C GLU A 579 2.41 -19.28 -5.18
N ILE A 580 1.22 -18.67 -5.25
CA ILE A 580 0.79 -17.53 -4.43
C ILE A 580 -0.59 -17.81 -3.84
N LEU A 581 -0.76 -17.54 -2.55
CA LEU A 581 -2.05 -17.46 -1.88
C LEU A 581 -2.26 -16.06 -1.32
N ILE A 582 -3.20 -15.31 -1.90
CA ILE A 582 -3.74 -14.09 -1.29
C ILE A 582 -4.90 -14.49 -0.39
N GLN A 583 -4.81 -14.22 0.91
CA GLN A 583 -5.92 -14.37 1.84
C GLN A 583 -6.55 -12.99 2.04
N GLN A 584 -7.81 -12.83 1.68
CA GLN A 584 -8.58 -11.61 1.86
C GLN A 584 -9.64 -11.85 2.93
N ILE A 585 -9.67 -11.02 3.97
CA ILE A 585 -10.67 -11.15 5.03
C ILE A 585 -11.85 -10.23 4.73
N LEU A 586 -13.06 -10.80 4.62
CA LEU A 586 -14.27 -10.04 4.31
C LEU A 586 -14.60 -9.04 5.43
N GLY A 587 -14.82 -7.79 5.05
CA GLY A 587 -15.13 -6.68 5.97
C GLY A 587 -13.91 -6.00 6.59
N ASP A 588 -12.70 -6.29 6.09
CA ASP A 588 -11.49 -5.58 6.51
C ASP A 588 -11.59 -4.09 6.13
N LEU A 589 -11.37 -3.22 7.13
CA LEU A 589 -11.40 -1.76 6.99
C LEU A 589 -9.99 -1.14 7.05
N THR A 590 -9.00 -1.88 7.56
CA THR A 590 -7.61 -1.43 7.62
C THR A 590 -6.95 -1.60 6.27
N THR A 591 -7.15 -2.75 5.63
CA THR A 591 -6.94 -2.93 4.19
C THR A 591 -8.32 -3.12 3.55
N PRO A 592 -8.94 -2.06 3.01
CA PRO A 592 -10.26 -2.19 2.40
C PRO A 592 -10.27 -3.29 1.34
N ASN A 593 -11.34 -4.10 1.30
CA ASN A 593 -11.41 -5.24 0.40
C ASN A 593 -11.26 -4.85 -1.09
N SER A 594 -11.64 -3.63 -1.47
CA SER A 594 -11.40 -3.09 -2.82
C SER A 594 -9.91 -3.05 -3.20
N ASN A 595 -9.02 -2.78 -2.25
CA ASN A 595 -7.57 -2.72 -2.50
C ASN A 595 -6.95 -4.11 -2.63
N THR A 596 -7.45 -5.10 -1.87
CA THR A 596 -7.07 -6.51 -2.06
C THR A 596 -7.62 -7.06 -3.37
N ASP A 597 -8.85 -6.67 -3.74
CA ASP A 597 -9.46 -7.00 -5.03
C ASP A 597 -8.62 -6.47 -6.19
N LEU A 598 -8.27 -5.18 -6.14
CA LEU A 598 -7.45 -4.50 -7.14
C LEU A 598 -6.11 -5.20 -7.35
N LEU A 599 -5.39 -5.52 -6.27
CA LEU A 599 -4.13 -6.26 -6.34
C LEU A 599 -4.32 -7.66 -6.91
N SER A 600 -5.35 -8.38 -6.47
CA SER A 600 -5.61 -9.76 -6.91
C SER A 600 -5.93 -9.83 -8.41
N LEU A 601 -6.67 -8.85 -8.92
CA LEU A 601 -6.96 -8.70 -10.34
C LEU A 601 -5.71 -8.31 -11.13
N ALA A 602 -4.89 -7.38 -10.62
CA ALA A 602 -3.65 -6.97 -11.26
C ALA A 602 -2.61 -8.10 -11.31
N GLU A 603 -2.54 -8.93 -10.26
CA GLU A 603 -1.72 -10.13 -10.27
C GLU A 603 -2.34 -11.22 -11.14
N GLY A 604 -3.66 -11.22 -11.38
CA GLY A 604 -4.33 -12.24 -12.19
C GLY A 604 -4.52 -13.58 -11.46
N VAL A 605 -4.82 -13.54 -10.16
CA VAL A 605 -5.04 -14.75 -9.35
C VAL A 605 -6.48 -15.26 -9.45
N THR A 606 -6.68 -16.59 -9.34
CA THR A 606 -8.04 -17.17 -9.37
C THR A 606 -8.75 -16.96 -8.03
N THR A 607 -10.02 -16.56 -8.05
CA THR A 607 -10.80 -16.29 -6.83
C THR A 607 -11.51 -17.52 -6.30
N TYR A 608 -11.43 -17.71 -4.98
CA TYR A 608 -12.17 -18.68 -4.19
C TYR A 608 -12.89 -17.97 -3.04
N LYS A 609 -14.05 -18.48 -2.64
CA LYS A 609 -14.85 -17.97 -1.52
C LYS A 609 -15.10 -19.08 -0.52
N ASP A 610 -15.17 -18.73 0.76
CA ASP A 610 -15.58 -19.69 1.78
C ASP A 610 -16.91 -20.36 1.47
N GLY A 611 -16.92 -21.71 1.46
CA GLY A 611 -18.12 -22.50 1.21
C GLY A 611 -18.52 -22.64 -0.26
N ASP A 612 -17.70 -22.15 -1.22
CA ASP A 612 -17.94 -22.37 -2.64
C ASP A 612 -17.69 -23.83 -3.10
N GLY A 613 -17.16 -24.66 -2.20
CA GLY A 613 -16.88 -26.06 -2.45
C GLY A 613 -15.82 -26.30 -3.52
N ALA A 614 -15.02 -25.29 -3.87
CA ALA A 614 -14.07 -25.35 -4.96
C ALA A 614 -13.04 -26.47 -4.78
N SER A 615 -12.63 -27.04 -5.91
CA SER A 615 -11.73 -28.20 -5.96
C SER A 615 -10.27 -27.80 -6.16
N ASP A 616 -9.40 -28.42 -5.34
CA ASP A 616 -7.95 -28.46 -5.39
C ASP A 616 -7.39 -28.46 -6.81
N ASN A 617 -6.54 -27.48 -7.15
CA ASN A 617 -5.35 -27.64 -8.03
C ASN A 617 -4.72 -26.32 -8.51
N ARG A 618 -5.21 -25.15 -8.10
CA ARG A 618 -4.56 -23.88 -8.48
C ARG A 618 -3.65 -23.39 -7.37
N THR A 619 -2.39 -23.30 -7.72
CA THR A 619 -1.30 -22.82 -6.87
C THR A 619 -1.27 -21.30 -6.78
N ARG A 620 -2.02 -20.58 -7.62
CA ARG A 620 -2.04 -19.12 -7.71
C ARG A 620 -3.45 -18.56 -7.55
N SER A 621 -3.76 -18.14 -6.33
CA SER A 621 -5.15 -18.07 -5.85
C SER A 621 -5.35 -16.92 -4.87
N ARG A 622 -6.49 -16.23 -4.99
CA ARG A 622 -7.10 -15.42 -3.94
C ARG A 622 -8.16 -16.25 -3.24
N TRP A 623 -8.16 -16.20 -1.92
CA TRP A 623 -9.19 -16.81 -1.10
C TRP A 623 -9.84 -15.75 -0.20
N ILE A 624 -11.15 -15.56 -0.39
CA ILE A 624 -11.98 -14.64 0.38
C ILE A 624 -12.52 -15.39 1.60
N PHE A 625 -11.88 -15.13 2.73
CA PHE A 625 -12.21 -15.68 4.04
C PHE A 625 -13.33 -14.89 4.70
N ASN A 626 -14.37 -15.59 5.17
CA ASN A 626 -15.43 -14.99 5.97
C ASN A 626 -15.29 -15.47 7.43
N PRO A 627 -14.69 -14.67 8.33
CA PRO A 627 -14.49 -15.06 9.72
C PRO A 627 -15.82 -15.35 10.44
N SER A 628 -16.94 -14.84 9.93
CA SER A 628 -18.27 -15.09 10.49
C SER A 628 -18.74 -16.53 10.39
N ASN A 629 -18.17 -17.32 9.49
CA ASN A 629 -18.48 -18.73 9.37
C ASN A 629 -17.89 -19.57 10.53
N TYR A 630 -16.98 -19.00 11.33
CA TYR A 630 -16.21 -19.71 12.37
C TYR A 630 -16.39 -19.11 13.77
N LYS A 631 -17.35 -18.19 13.95
CA LYS A 631 -17.62 -17.57 15.26
C LYS A 631 -18.18 -18.59 16.25
N SER A 632 -17.71 -18.55 17.50
CA SER A 632 -18.49 -19.13 18.60
C SER A 632 -19.67 -18.20 18.93
N THR A 633 -20.71 -18.71 19.61
CA THR A 633 -21.88 -17.91 20.02
C THR A 633 -21.57 -16.79 21.02
N THR A 634 -20.31 -16.66 21.46
CA THR A 634 -19.87 -15.74 22.52
C THR A 634 -18.78 -14.75 22.10
N GLU A 635 -18.30 -14.79 20.85
CA GLU A 635 -17.21 -13.90 20.39
C GLU A 635 -17.73 -12.64 19.69
N ASN A 636 -17.27 -11.47 20.15
CA ASN A 636 -17.49 -10.19 19.47
C ASN A 636 -16.42 -9.99 18.39
N THR A 637 -16.80 -9.62 17.17
CA THR A 637 -15.92 -9.68 15.99
C THR A 637 -15.59 -8.33 15.36
N GLU A 638 -16.08 -7.24 15.91
CA GLU A 638 -15.86 -5.90 15.33
C GLU A 638 -14.39 -5.45 15.38
N SER A 639 -13.61 -5.86 16.39
CA SER A 639 -12.16 -5.56 16.47
C SER A 639 -11.25 -6.67 15.90
N VAL A 640 -11.83 -7.68 15.24
CA VAL A 640 -11.14 -8.94 14.88
C VAL A 640 -10.85 -9.05 13.38
N VAL A 641 -11.44 -8.20 12.54
CA VAL A 641 -11.48 -8.46 11.09
C VAL A 641 -10.11 -8.33 10.42
N HIS A 642 -9.39 -7.22 10.58
CA HIS A 642 -8.05 -7.10 9.98
C HIS A 642 -7.02 -8.02 10.69
N ARG A 643 -7.03 -8.02 12.02
CA ARG A 643 -6.07 -8.77 12.85
C ARG A 643 -6.42 -10.24 13.00
N SER A 644 -7.33 -10.77 12.18
CA SER A 644 -7.82 -12.14 12.33
C SER A 644 -6.73 -13.18 12.11
N LEU A 645 -5.60 -12.88 11.47
CA LEU A 645 -4.49 -13.82 11.39
C LEU A 645 -3.70 -13.94 12.70
N VAL A 646 -3.65 -12.86 13.49
CA VAL A 646 -2.77 -12.72 14.67
C VAL A 646 -3.54 -12.71 15.99
N ASN A 647 -4.88 -12.68 15.95
CA ASN A 647 -5.72 -12.89 17.12
C ASN A 647 -5.85 -14.39 17.47
N TRP A 648 -4.81 -14.98 18.04
CA TRP A 648 -4.67 -16.44 18.26
C TRP A 648 -5.80 -17.13 19.07
N LYS A 649 -6.74 -16.38 19.66
CA LYS A 649 -7.82 -16.91 20.50
C LYS A 649 -9.03 -17.42 19.72
N THR A 650 -9.18 -17.03 18.46
CA THR A 650 -10.40 -17.34 17.69
C THR A 650 -10.19 -18.55 16.79
N GLU A 651 -11.27 -19.31 16.59
CA GLU A 651 -11.28 -20.42 15.63
C GLU A 651 -11.01 -19.91 14.21
N ALA A 652 -11.53 -18.74 13.84
CA ALA A 652 -11.29 -18.10 12.54
C ALA A 652 -9.78 -17.90 12.28
N THR A 653 -9.05 -17.43 13.29
CA THR A 653 -7.59 -17.29 13.23
C THR A 653 -6.89 -18.61 12.97
N LEU A 654 -7.25 -19.64 13.73
CA LEU A 654 -6.68 -20.98 13.57
C LEU A 654 -6.91 -21.49 12.14
N ARG A 655 -8.11 -21.28 11.57
CA ARG A 655 -8.42 -21.68 10.18
C ARG A 655 -7.60 -20.93 9.15
N ALA A 656 -7.46 -19.61 9.27
CA ALA A 656 -6.63 -18.81 8.37
C ALA A 656 -5.15 -19.24 8.41
N GLN A 657 -4.62 -19.51 9.61
CA GLN A 657 -3.24 -20.00 9.79
C GLN A 657 -3.05 -21.43 9.26
N GLN A 658 -4.01 -22.33 9.49
CA GLN A 658 -3.98 -23.70 8.95
C GLN A 658 -3.99 -23.70 7.43
N GLN A 659 -4.76 -22.80 6.82
CA GLN A 659 -4.82 -22.62 5.38
C GLN A 659 -3.45 -22.21 4.81
N ALA A 660 -2.78 -21.23 5.45
CA ALA A 660 -1.42 -20.85 5.09
C ALA A 660 -0.41 -22.00 5.24
N ALA A 661 -0.43 -22.70 6.38
CA ALA A 661 0.45 -23.83 6.65
C ALA A 661 0.24 -24.99 5.64
N CYS A 662 -1.02 -25.27 5.29
CA CYS A 662 -1.33 -26.29 4.31
C CYS A 662 -0.95 -25.89 2.88
N PHE A 663 -1.14 -24.63 2.52
CA PHE A 663 -0.66 -24.11 1.24
C PHE A 663 0.87 -24.23 1.13
N PHE A 664 1.63 -23.93 2.19
CA PHE A 664 3.08 -24.14 2.19
C PHE A 664 3.47 -25.61 2.04
N ALA A 665 2.70 -26.54 2.61
CA ALA A 665 2.98 -27.97 2.48
C ALA A 665 2.65 -28.50 1.06
N THR A 666 1.49 -28.15 0.51
CA THR A 666 0.94 -28.83 -0.67
C THR A 666 0.80 -27.96 -1.92
N GLY A 667 0.80 -26.62 -1.78
CA GLY A 667 0.46 -25.68 -2.85
C GLY A 667 -1.04 -25.58 -3.11
N LYS A 668 -1.88 -26.20 -2.25
CA LYS A 668 -3.32 -26.26 -2.44
C LYS A 668 -4.06 -25.32 -1.50
N VAL A 669 -5.10 -24.69 -2.05
CA VAL A 669 -6.09 -23.95 -1.27
C VAL A 669 -7.19 -24.91 -0.81
N LEU A 670 -7.47 -24.97 0.48
CA LEU A 670 -8.51 -25.81 1.05
C LEU A 670 -9.73 -24.94 1.39
N ASP A 671 -10.92 -25.53 1.36
CA ASP A 671 -12.17 -24.87 1.76
C ASP A 671 -12.37 -25.05 3.27
N PRO A 672 -12.10 -24.06 4.14
CA PRO A 672 -12.15 -24.28 5.57
C PRO A 672 -13.58 -24.37 6.13
N SER A 673 -14.61 -24.13 5.31
CA SER A 673 -15.99 -24.45 5.70
C SER A 673 -16.19 -25.97 5.87
N LYS A 674 -15.28 -26.78 5.31
CA LYS A 674 -15.21 -28.24 5.51
C LYS A 674 -14.18 -28.56 6.58
N ALA A 675 -14.31 -29.73 7.21
CA ALA A 675 -13.29 -30.20 8.14
C ALA A 675 -11.94 -30.37 7.44
N ILE A 676 -10.91 -29.64 7.86
CA ILE A 676 -9.54 -29.80 7.33
C ILE A 676 -8.82 -30.90 8.11
N ASN A 677 -8.33 -31.92 7.41
CA ASN A 677 -7.32 -32.82 7.97
C ASN A 677 -5.97 -32.09 7.94
N THR A 678 -5.56 -31.55 9.08
CA THR A 678 -4.28 -30.84 9.21
C THR A 678 -3.08 -31.75 9.16
N ALA A 679 -3.19 -33.08 9.16
CA ALA A 679 -2.05 -33.96 8.89
C ALA A 679 -1.80 -34.08 7.39
N THR A 680 -2.85 -34.35 6.61
CA THR A 680 -2.76 -34.59 5.16
C THR A 680 -2.97 -33.33 4.30
N CYS A 681 -3.42 -32.22 4.88
CA CYS A 681 -3.83 -31.02 4.16
C CYS A 681 -4.87 -31.32 3.07
N THR A 682 -5.96 -31.94 3.49
CA THR A 682 -7.10 -32.27 2.63
C THR A 682 -8.39 -31.91 3.34
N ASN A 683 -9.40 -31.45 2.59
CA ASN A 683 -10.76 -31.39 3.10
C ASN A 683 -11.31 -32.82 3.34
N ILE A 684 -11.98 -33.02 4.46
CA ILE A 684 -12.69 -34.24 4.82
C ILE A 684 -14.19 -33.98 4.55
N ASN A 685 -14.85 -34.97 3.96
CA ASN A 685 -16.30 -34.96 3.73
C ASN A 685 -17.09 -35.24 5.00
#